data_AF-A0A2A6RKD9-F1
#
_entry.id   AF-A0A2A6RKD9-F1
#
_cell.length_a   1.000
_cell.length_b   1.000
_cell.length_c   1.000
_cell.angle_alpha   90.00
_cell.angle_beta   90.00
_cell.angle_gamma   90.00
#
_symmetry.space_group_name_H-M   'P 1'
#
loop_
_entity.id
_entity.type
_entity.pdbx_description
1 polymer ?
#
loop_
_entity_poly.entity_id
_entity_poly.type
_entity_poly.pdbx_seq_one_letter_code
_entity_poly.pdbx_strand_id
1 'polypeptide(L)'
;MVLLPGYQQAITSAIEGRNADYATYQPDSDWYRFEVVSGRGYVLELFDVASGLGANGRACDGYQRDGLGLIVYDNQLSLLNRSCTPNHRDFSSGNTHHTIRIDPTASGIFYVQVKPNNANASGSYSIRLLPRHDEPGASWDATTFEPNNHRYSAYAITPGYLNALTSEIEVRNQNYSTYQPDSDWYRFEALSGQTFAIELFNVANSLGGTGNACDGYQRTGVSLRIYNPAGTLVSGQCPTDRNVSAGNVHHYANVIAETTGTYYIRVKPNSDAVSGSYSLRVLPKYGEPDAAWDGESYEPNNSVWNSFLISLGSEHAITSQIEARNTSFSTFFAEKDWYRFEATASQAYIAELFDVDSALGVSGNSCDGYTRTGTAIRIYRPNGTLFAGSCVPNGTTGVGNVQHRVLFTAEQSDTYHILVRPNGPNASGSYRLRVCVNDGSGVCPAVVLPTPTATHTPVPSNTPTATHTPVPSNTPTATHTPVPSNTPTATHTPVPTNTPAATHTPVPTNTPIPTNTPIPQVPWLVLLYLGADDIDPETRQPTGFARAVDALLFKLRRMPYNPAMELVVFYDGPALGDAKIYRLRPEGFIDVTEQAVASPLWPSGWTGERGHREVDSGSMATLGNFIDWARAVTPPARYSMLSIVNHGGGWAPDYNDPPGQPRGGSRVQAGGWRGLSLDMQSGGTSISTRGIGQALGSTQSFDLVFYDACLMGMIETAYEIRDSADYLVAGQNMLFAELPYQIYLSRHYLNATTTPRQLAARIVTLYNLGVNPRLNPFTIAALDLRQLRTSRPDNLAVRVNTLAEALLEALPDPTTPNDPLVRVLLRTYDATQKFDYDSSMTIDPRDGYADLVDFARRLSESSDQALPVAAREAALAVVQAAVGSDQPVIFANRAVSGVYQGNIWQLNGANGLSIFLPLGERDERPTRIIRVGGKDQAVSEPQLPYYLDPNQLAFTRDVPAWGQLLERMEASVLIRRTGPYVAPSPSLANSVEFDDRTFKSAELLHGIHTVYLPLTVR
;
A
#
# COMPACT_ATOMS: atom_id res chain seq x y z
N MET A 1 17.57 24.09 32.40
CA MET A 1 16.18 23.64 32.12
C MET A 1 16.18 22.25 31.47
N VAL A 2 15.03 21.58 31.31
CA VAL A 2 14.96 20.26 30.64
C VAL A 2 14.53 20.46 29.19
N LEU A 3 15.32 19.97 28.22
CA LEU A 3 14.92 19.93 26.81
C LEU A 3 14.27 18.58 26.52
N LEU A 4 13.07 18.63 25.93
CA LEU A 4 12.39 17.44 25.42
C LEU A 4 12.61 17.33 23.91
N PRO A 5 12.73 16.11 23.36
CA PRO A 5 12.86 15.95 21.90
C PRO A 5 11.58 16.37 21.16
N GLY A 6 11.72 17.18 20.11
CA GLY A 6 10.65 17.52 19.17
C GLY A 6 10.62 19.00 18.77
N TYR A 7 10.09 19.29 17.58
CA TYR A 7 9.98 20.65 17.04
C TYR A 7 9.16 21.59 17.95
N GLN A 8 8.03 21.11 18.46
CA GLN A 8 7.12 21.87 19.34
C GLN A 8 7.64 22.01 20.79
N GLN A 9 8.82 21.47 21.12
CA GLN A 9 9.39 21.45 22.47
C GLN A 9 10.51 22.50 22.65
N ALA A 10 10.58 23.49 21.75
CA ALA A 10 11.57 24.55 21.84
C ALA A 10 11.40 25.38 23.13
N ILE A 11 12.53 25.84 23.68
CA ILE A 11 12.57 26.72 24.84
C ILE A 11 13.18 28.04 24.41
N THR A 12 12.50 29.14 24.72
CA THR A 12 13.05 30.50 24.60
C THR A 12 13.61 30.95 25.94
N SER A 13 14.84 31.47 25.93
CA SER A 13 15.53 32.02 27.10
C SER A 13 16.30 33.29 26.71
N ALA A 14 17.06 33.85 27.64
CA ALA A 14 17.89 35.01 27.39
C ALA A 14 19.21 34.92 28.17
N ILE A 15 20.30 35.35 27.53
CA ILE A 15 21.54 35.66 28.24
C ILE A 15 21.36 37.03 28.90
N GLU A 16 21.52 37.07 30.22
CA GLU A 16 21.50 38.30 30.99
C GLU A 16 22.87 38.96 31.01
N GLY A 17 22.88 40.26 30.72
CA GLY A 17 24.09 41.07 30.80
C GLY A 17 24.62 41.15 32.23
N ARG A 18 25.91 41.48 32.36
CA ARG A 18 26.52 41.74 33.68
C ARG A 18 25.69 42.76 34.46
N ASN A 19 25.50 42.50 35.75
CA ASN A 19 24.82 43.46 36.60
C ASN A 19 25.85 44.49 37.11
N ALA A 20 25.69 45.76 36.69
CA ALA A 20 26.60 46.85 37.04
C ALA A 20 26.61 47.20 38.53
N ASP A 21 25.57 46.80 39.26
CA ASP A 21 25.42 47.06 40.70
C ASP A 21 26.14 46.02 41.58
N TYR A 22 26.68 44.94 40.99
CA TYR A 22 27.37 43.85 41.70
C TYR A 22 28.72 43.54 41.04
N ALA A 23 29.66 42.96 41.79
CA ALA A 23 31.00 42.60 41.31
C ALA A 23 31.00 41.35 40.38
N THR A 24 30.11 41.32 39.40
CA THR A 24 30.05 40.28 38.37
C THR A 24 30.98 40.64 37.22
N TYR A 25 31.93 39.76 36.90
CA TYR A 25 32.93 40.00 35.85
C TYR A 25 32.47 39.49 34.47
N GLN A 26 31.37 38.75 34.41
CA GLN A 26 30.92 37.99 33.23
C GLN A 26 29.38 37.96 33.17
N PRO A 27 28.78 37.93 31.96
CA PRO A 27 27.37 37.60 31.76
C PRO A 27 27.11 36.14 32.15
N ASP A 28 25.85 35.78 32.29
CA ASP A 28 25.46 34.44 32.70
C ASP A 28 25.69 33.38 31.60
N SER A 29 25.42 32.12 31.92
CA SER A 29 25.43 31.04 30.94
C SER A 29 24.32 30.07 31.28
N ASP A 30 23.52 29.73 30.29
CA ASP A 30 22.39 28.84 30.47
C ASP A 30 22.80 27.38 30.31
N TRP A 31 22.29 26.57 31.23
CA TRP A 31 22.48 25.12 31.22
C TRP A 31 21.16 24.39 31.02
N TYR A 32 21.17 23.46 30.06
CA TYR A 32 20.08 22.56 29.77
C TYR A 32 20.51 21.12 30.00
N ARG A 33 19.54 20.26 30.29
CA ARG A 33 19.73 18.81 30.33
C ARG A 33 18.67 18.14 29.47
N PHE A 34 19.00 16.98 28.92
CA PHE A 34 18.09 16.19 28.11
C PHE A 34 18.44 14.71 28.25
N GLU A 35 17.44 13.86 28.09
CA GLU A 35 17.63 12.42 28.12
C GLU A 35 17.91 11.92 26.71
N VAL A 36 18.98 11.14 26.57
CA VAL A 36 19.37 10.49 25.32
C VAL A 36 19.21 8.98 25.42
N VAL A 37 18.87 8.37 24.29
CA VAL A 37 18.81 6.91 24.13
C VAL A 37 20.00 6.45 23.31
N SER A 38 20.70 5.42 23.79
CA SER A 38 21.82 4.80 23.07
C SER A 38 21.43 4.40 21.64
N GLY A 39 22.25 4.80 20.66
CA GLY A 39 22.04 4.49 19.24
C GLY A 39 21.02 5.39 18.53
N ARG A 40 20.46 6.37 19.24
CA ARG A 40 19.46 7.31 18.72
C ARG A 40 20.10 8.68 18.43
N GLY A 41 20.03 9.17 17.20
CA GLY A 41 20.73 10.40 16.78
C GLY A 41 19.91 11.67 17.01
N TYR A 42 20.54 12.74 17.48
CA TYR A 42 19.89 14.02 17.73
C TYR A 42 20.60 15.20 17.07
N VAL A 43 19.84 16.23 16.71
CA VAL A 43 20.34 17.55 16.32
C VAL A 43 19.88 18.57 17.34
N LEU A 44 20.82 19.25 17.97
CA LEU A 44 20.55 20.39 18.83
C LEU A 44 20.63 21.66 18.00
N GLU A 45 19.59 22.48 18.03
CA GLU A 45 19.54 23.74 17.29
C GLU A 45 19.37 24.92 18.23
N LEU A 46 20.22 25.92 18.05
CA LEU A 46 20.08 27.25 18.63
C LEU A 46 19.58 28.18 17.54
N PHE A 47 18.43 28.82 17.73
CA PHE A 47 17.74 29.61 16.71
C PHE A 47 17.11 30.86 17.34
N ASP A 48 16.59 31.78 16.51
CA ASP A 48 16.02 33.07 16.93
C ASP A 48 16.94 33.88 17.88
N VAL A 49 18.26 33.76 17.68
CA VAL A 49 19.27 34.42 18.52
C VAL A 49 19.25 35.91 18.24
N ALA A 50 19.01 36.74 19.25
CA ALA A 50 18.97 38.20 19.11
C ALA A 50 20.29 38.75 18.56
N SER A 51 20.21 39.75 17.68
CA SER A 51 21.38 40.40 17.03
C SER A 51 22.43 40.92 18.02
N GLY A 52 22.01 41.38 19.22
CA GLY A 52 22.89 41.84 20.29
C GLY A 52 23.80 40.74 20.89
N LEU A 53 23.51 39.46 20.64
CA LEU A 53 24.37 38.34 21.05
C LEU A 53 25.48 38.05 20.03
N GLY A 54 25.37 38.56 18.79
CA GLY A 54 26.42 38.59 17.78
C GLY A 54 26.53 37.34 16.89
N ALA A 55 26.85 37.55 15.60
CA ALA A 55 26.83 36.50 14.57
C ALA A 55 28.21 35.94 14.18
N ASN A 56 29.30 36.42 14.80
CA ASN A 56 30.67 36.23 14.27
C ASN A 56 31.67 35.64 15.27
N GLY A 57 31.17 34.97 16.31
CA GLY A 57 32.00 34.28 17.30
C GLY A 57 32.88 33.23 16.67
N ARG A 58 34.11 33.11 17.18
CA ARG A 58 35.04 32.04 16.79
C ARG A 58 35.56 31.22 17.98
N ALA A 59 35.18 31.59 19.19
CA ALA A 59 35.55 30.91 20.42
C ALA A 59 34.31 30.24 21.00
N CYS A 60 34.46 29.09 21.65
CA CYS A 60 33.43 28.56 22.56
C CYS A 60 33.69 29.00 24.01
N ASP A 61 34.90 29.52 24.27
CA ASP A 61 35.44 29.89 25.55
C ASP A 61 36.39 31.09 25.41
N GLY A 62 36.02 32.22 26.01
CA GLY A 62 36.87 33.41 26.10
C GLY A 62 36.14 34.70 25.72
N TYR A 63 36.30 35.75 26.53
CA TYR A 63 35.61 37.04 26.43
C TYR A 63 36.24 38.03 25.44
N GLN A 64 36.66 37.56 24.26
CA GLN A 64 37.44 38.38 23.32
C GLN A 64 36.74 38.68 21.99
N ARG A 65 35.51 38.16 21.73
CA ARG A 65 34.78 38.33 20.45
C ARG A 65 33.26 38.27 20.63
N ASP A 66 32.49 38.86 19.72
CA ASP A 66 31.01 38.75 19.70
C ASP A 66 30.54 37.32 19.40
N GLY A 67 29.38 36.88 19.89
CA GLY A 67 28.77 35.56 19.57
C GLY A 67 28.36 34.69 20.76
N LEU A 68 27.71 33.56 20.45
CA LEU A 68 27.43 32.46 21.39
C LEU A 68 28.27 31.22 21.04
N GLY A 69 28.54 30.39 22.04
CA GLY A 69 29.00 29.01 21.89
C GLY A 69 27.92 28.04 22.36
N LEU A 70 27.72 26.95 21.61
CA LEU A 70 26.85 25.85 21.98
C LEU A 70 27.74 24.65 22.33
N ILE A 71 27.66 24.14 23.56
CA ILE A 71 28.58 23.12 24.07
C ILE A 71 27.76 21.97 24.64
N VAL A 72 28.11 20.74 24.27
CA VAL A 72 27.41 19.52 24.71
C VAL A 72 28.35 18.66 25.53
N TYR A 73 27.87 18.17 26.66
CA TYR A 73 28.57 17.28 27.58
C TYR A 73 27.81 15.97 27.76
N ASP A 74 28.53 14.89 28.01
CA ASP A 74 27.97 13.59 28.37
C ASP A 74 27.45 13.55 29.82
N ASN A 75 27.01 12.37 30.27
CA ASN A 75 26.48 12.17 31.62
C ASN A 75 27.54 12.22 32.73
N GLN A 76 28.84 12.27 32.41
CA GLN A 76 29.94 12.55 33.35
C GLN A 76 30.42 14.00 33.27
N LEU A 77 29.73 14.87 32.52
CA LEU A 77 30.15 16.25 32.22
C LEU A 77 31.46 16.35 31.42
N SER A 78 31.83 15.31 30.68
CA SER A 78 32.93 15.36 29.72
C SER A 78 32.45 16.04 28.44
N LEU A 79 33.29 16.88 27.85
CA LEU A 79 32.98 17.56 26.60
C LEU A 79 32.79 16.54 25.47
N LEU A 80 31.57 16.49 24.91
CA LEU A 80 31.22 15.61 23.81
C LEU A 80 31.37 16.29 22.44
N ASN A 81 30.79 17.49 22.29
CA ASN A 81 30.84 18.25 21.05
C ASN A 81 30.63 19.75 21.33
N ARG A 82 31.05 20.63 20.42
CA ARG A 82 30.82 22.08 20.54
C ARG A 82 30.75 22.77 19.17
N SER A 83 29.90 23.79 19.07
CA SER A 83 29.81 24.67 17.91
C SER A 83 30.18 26.09 18.35
N CYS A 84 31.32 26.57 17.83
CA CYS A 84 31.94 27.84 18.23
C CYS A 84 31.83 28.95 17.18
N THR A 85 31.37 28.59 15.98
CA THR A 85 31.30 29.48 14.82
C THR A 85 29.98 29.25 14.08
N PRO A 86 29.06 30.23 14.08
CA PRO A 86 27.81 30.11 13.32
C PRO A 86 28.00 30.34 11.81
N ASN A 87 29.14 30.93 11.40
CA ASN A 87 29.39 31.40 10.03
C ASN A 87 29.88 30.33 9.03
N HIS A 88 29.73 29.04 9.35
CA HIS A 88 30.07 27.96 8.42
C HIS A 88 28.83 27.52 7.63
N ARG A 89 29.03 27.17 6.35
CA ARG A 89 28.01 27.10 5.28
C ARG A 89 26.87 26.07 5.43
N ASP A 90 26.85 25.38 6.57
CA ASP A 90 25.93 24.28 6.87
C ASP A 90 25.40 24.32 8.32
N PHE A 91 25.70 25.39 9.09
CA PHE A 91 25.34 25.48 10.53
C PHE A 91 24.43 26.65 10.88
N SER A 92 24.33 27.67 10.02
CA SER A 92 23.39 28.78 10.17
C SER A 92 22.60 28.95 8.88
N SER A 93 21.29 28.79 8.96
CA SER A 93 20.34 28.89 7.85
C SER A 93 18.99 29.36 8.39
N GLY A 94 18.32 30.23 7.64
CA GLY A 94 17.04 30.84 8.04
C GLY A 94 17.15 31.59 9.37
N ASN A 95 16.48 31.06 10.39
CA ASN A 95 16.54 31.54 11.77
C ASN A 95 17.47 30.73 12.69
N THR A 96 18.09 29.66 12.19
CA THR A 96 19.04 28.82 12.93
C THR A 96 20.42 29.46 12.96
N HIS A 97 20.99 29.52 14.17
CA HIS A 97 22.29 30.12 14.47
C HIS A 97 23.38 29.07 14.69
N HIS A 98 23.09 27.98 15.41
CA HIS A 98 24.01 26.86 15.59
C HIS A 98 23.26 25.54 15.48
N THR A 99 23.94 24.53 14.92
CA THR A 99 23.51 23.14 14.99
C THR A 99 24.63 22.25 15.53
N ILE A 100 24.29 21.26 16.36
CA ILE A 100 25.21 20.21 16.81
C ILE A 100 24.53 18.86 16.66
N ARG A 101 25.19 17.94 15.96
CA ARG A 101 24.79 16.54 15.91
C ARG A 101 25.38 15.77 17.08
N ILE A 102 24.58 14.89 17.64
CA ILE A 102 24.92 14.01 18.76
C ILE A 102 24.49 12.59 18.41
N ASP A 103 25.43 11.64 18.45
CA ASP A 103 25.18 10.20 18.26
C ASP A 103 25.59 9.45 19.55
N PRO A 104 24.72 9.45 20.57
CA PRO A 104 25.02 8.84 21.87
C PRO A 104 25.23 7.34 21.75
N THR A 105 26.34 6.84 22.31
CA THR A 105 26.65 5.40 22.41
C THR A 105 26.17 4.78 23.72
N ALA A 106 25.56 5.58 24.60
CA ALA A 106 25.00 5.17 25.87
C ALA A 106 23.78 6.04 26.20
N SER A 107 22.78 5.44 26.87
CA SER A 107 21.61 6.18 27.35
C SER A 107 21.95 6.94 28.64
N GLY A 108 21.31 8.08 28.86
CA GLY A 108 21.50 8.86 30.09
C GLY A 108 21.11 10.33 29.94
N ILE A 109 21.45 11.12 30.95
CA ILE A 109 21.22 12.58 30.95
C ILE A 109 22.46 13.28 30.41
N PHE A 110 22.32 13.96 29.28
CA PHE A 110 23.37 14.79 28.70
C PHE A 110 23.07 16.26 29.00
N TYR A 111 24.09 17.10 28.89
CA TYR A 111 24.00 18.52 29.24
C TYR A 111 24.38 19.39 28.04
N VAL A 112 23.69 20.52 27.91
CA VAL A 112 24.03 21.59 26.96
C VAL A 112 24.33 22.85 27.75
N GLN A 113 25.35 23.57 27.33
CA GLN A 113 25.62 24.92 27.76
C GLN A 113 25.51 25.87 26.56
N VAL A 114 24.69 26.92 26.71
CA VAL A 114 24.70 28.08 25.82
C VAL A 114 25.54 29.15 26.51
N LYS A 115 26.63 29.56 25.88
CA LYS A 115 27.65 30.41 26.51
C LYS A 115 27.92 31.66 25.68
N PRO A 116 27.87 32.87 26.25
CA PRO A 116 28.28 34.08 25.55
C PRO A 116 29.81 34.16 25.38
N ASN A 117 30.23 34.66 24.22
CA ASN A 117 31.65 34.88 23.87
C ASN A 117 32.12 36.31 24.17
N ASN A 118 31.22 37.21 24.56
CA ASN A 118 31.49 38.61 24.89
C ASN A 118 31.01 38.92 26.33
N ALA A 119 31.81 39.66 27.09
CA ALA A 119 31.50 40.06 28.47
C ALA A 119 30.33 41.06 28.61
N ASN A 120 29.84 41.60 27.50
CA ASN A 120 28.68 42.50 27.44
C ASN A 120 27.52 41.92 26.63
N ALA A 121 27.55 40.63 26.29
CA ALA A 121 26.45 39.99 25.54
C ALA A 121 25.18 39.95 26.39
N SER A 122 24.05 40.32 25.78
CA SER A 122 22.72 40.15 26.37
C SER A 122 21.68 40.06 25.27
N GLY A 123 20.64 39.27 25.47
CA GLY A 123 19.56 39.11 24.49
C GLY A 123 18.89 37.75 24.56
N SER A 124 17.76 37.61 23.86
CA SER A 124 17.00 36.36 23.80
C SER A 124 17.55 35.37 22.76
N TYR A 125 17.24 34.10 22.95
CA TYR A 125 17.44 33.04 21.96
C TYR A 125 16.46 31.89 22.22
N SER A 126 16.30 31.01 21.23
CA SER A 126 15.55 29.76 21.35
C SER A 126 16.45 28.55 21.14
N ILE A 127 16.14 27.44 21.80
CA ILE A 127 16.87 26.19 21.69
C ILE A 127 15.91 25.00 21.60
N ARG A 128 16.21 24.02 20.74
CA ARG A 128 15.43 22.78 20.59
C ARG A 128 16.31 21.57 20.34
N LEU A 129 15.80 20.40 20.70
CA LEU A 129 16.42 19.11 20.44
C LEU A 129 15.55 18.34 19.43
N LEU A 130 16.10 18.08 18.26
CA LEU A 130 15.42 17.42 17.16
C LEU A 130 15.89 15.96 17.00
N PRO A 131 14.99 14.98 17.08
CA PRO A 131 15.29 13.61 16.68
C PRO A 131 15.68 13.48 15.21
N ARG A 132 16.36 12.40 14.85
CA ARG A 132 16.54 12.04 13.44
C ARG A 132 15.17 11.81 12.78
N HIS A 133 15.05 12.24 11.54
CA HIS A 133 13.95 11.85 10.66
C HIS A 133 13.77 10.34 10.69
N ASP A 134 12.60 9.82 11.09
CA ASP A 134 12.30 8.38 11.37
C ASP A 134 12.28 7.94 12.84
N GLU A 135 12.71 8.80 13.77
CA GLU A 135 12.66 8.49 15.20
C GLU A 135 11.40 9.05 15.89
N PRO A 136 10.90 8.38 16.95
CA PRO A 136 9.71 8.85 17.68
C PRO A 136 9.82 10.29 18.18
N GLY A 137 8.88 11.15 17.83
CA GLY A 137 8.89 12.57 18.21
C GLY A 137 9.56 13.50 17.19
N ALA A 138 10.09 12.97 16.08
CA ALA A 138 10.36 13.79 14.89
C ALA A 138 9.04 14.37 14.36
N SER A 139 8.98 15.68 14.20
CA SER A 139 7.81 16.39 13.71
C SER A 139 8.25 17.62 12.92
N TRP A 140 7.39 18.05 12.00
CA TRP A 140 7.61 19.19 11.11
C TRP A 140 6.34 20.03 11.04
N ASP A 141 6.51 21.30 10.70
CA ASP A 141 5.42 22.15 10.25
C ASP A 141 4.82 21.56 8.97
N ALA A 142 3.48 21.49 8.90
CA ALA A 142 2.79 20.86 7.78
C ALA A 142 2.72 21.75 6.52
N THR A 143 3.12 23.02 6.63
CA THR A 143 3.04 24.04 5.58
C THR A 143 4.40 24.29 4.97
N THR A 144 5.43 24.51 5.80
CA THR A 144 6.81 24.81 5.35
C THR A 144 7.75 23.61 5.45
N PHE A 145 7.31 22.52 6.08
CA PHE A 145 8.12 21.33 6.33
C PHE A 145 9.33 21.56 7.23
N GLU A 146 9.34 22.65 8.00
CA GLU A 146 10.41 22.95 8.96
C GLU A 146 10.25 22.15 10.27
N PRO A 147 11.31 21.63 10.90
CA PRO A 147 12.70 21.91 10.63
C PRO A 147 13.30 20.94 9.62
N ASN A 148 13.64 21.39 8.42
CA ASN A 148 14.30 20.56 7.40
C ASN A 148 15.66 21.14 6.97
N ASN A 149 16.19 22.07 7.76
CA ASN A 149 17.45 22.77 7.54
C ASN A 149 18.72 21.88 7.50
N HIS A 150 18.59 20.59 7.80
CA HIS A 150 19.71 19.65 7.85
C HIS A 150 19.30 18.24 7.40
N ARG A 151 20.25 17.48 6.82
CA ARG A 151 20.00 16.10 6.36
C ARG A 151 19.42 15.18 7.44
N TYR A 152 19.72 15.41 8.73
CA TYR A 152 19.18 14.61 9.85
C TYR A 152 17.73 14.91 10.18
N SER A 153 17.19 16.05 9.76
CA SER A 153 15.78 16.38 9.90
C SER A 153 15.10 16.49 8.53
N ALA A 154 15.70 15.90 7.49
CA ALA A 154 15.18 15.97 6.13
C ALA A 154 13.73 15.46 6.04
N TYR A 155 12.83 16.21 5.41
CA TYR A 155 11.42 15.84 5.27
C TYR A 155 11.23 14.71 4.26
N ALA A 156 10.29 13.79 4.49
CA ALA A 156 10.06 12.65 3.60
C ALA A 156 9.29 13.08 2.36
N ILE A 157 9.81 12.76 1.17
CA ILE A 157 9.08 12.86 -0.09
C ILE A 157 8.91 11.45 -0.68
N THR A 158 7.65 11.06 -0.88
CA THR A 158 7.31 9.80 -1.54
C THR A 158 7.53 9.95 -3.04
N PRO A 159 8.24 9.04 -3.74
CA PRO A 159 8.33 9.07 -5.19
C PRO A 159 6.94 9.01 -5.86
N GLY A 160 6.78 9.71 -6.99
CA GLY A 160 5.56 9.76 -7.79
C GLY A 160 5.15 11.17 -8.21
N TYR A 161 4.42 11.27 -9.33
CA TYR A 161 3.99 12.54 -9.90
C TYR A 161 3.06 13.35 -8.98
N LEU A 162 2.09 12.68 -8.34
CA LEU A 162 1.11 13.30 -7.45
C LEU A 162 1.67 13.66 -6.05
N ASN A 163 2.90 13.25 -5.75
CA ASN A 163 3.52 13.41 -4.44
C ASN A 163 4.44 14.66 -4.36
N ALA A 164 4.27 15.59 -5.29
CA ALA A 164 5.02 16.83 -5.29
C ALA A 164 4.77 17.65 -4.02
N LEU A 165 5.84 18.23 -3.47
CA LEU A 165 5.79 19.13 -2.33
C LEU A 165 5.99 20.57 -2.81
N THR A 166 5.36 21.53 -2.14
CA THR A 166 5.61 22.96 -2.35
C THR A 166 6.07 23.56 -1.04
N SER A 167 7.26 24.16 -1.03
CA SER A 167 7.88 24.79 0.14
C SER A 167 8.33 26.21 -0.20
N GLU A 168 8.91 26.89 0.78
CA GLU A 168 9.48 28.22 0.63
C GLU A 168 10.87 28.27 1.25
N ILE A 169 11.86 28.75 0.48
CA ILE A 169 13.13 29.17 1.05
C ILE A 169 12.86 30.45 1.83
N GLU A 170 12.90 30.37 3.15
CA GLU A 170 12.65 31.51 4.03
C GLU A 170 13.76 32.56 3.92
N VAL A 171 13.35 33.83 4.01
CA VAL A 171 14.29 34.95 4.07
C VAL A 171 15.13 34.85 5.33
N ARG A 172 16.41 35.17 5.22
CA ARG A 172 17.25 35.40 6.40
C ARG A 172 16.62 36.48 7.26
N ASN A 173 16.15 36.12 8.45
CA ASN A 173 15.53 37.07 9.36
C ASN A 173 16.59 38.02 9.95
N GLN A 174 16.58 39.28 9.51
CA GLN A 174 17.56 40.29 9.93
C GLN A 174 17.46 40.69 11.41
N ASN A 175 16.36 40.37 12.08
CA ASN A 175 16.21 40.59 13.52
C ASN A 175 17.04 39.57 14.33
N TYR A 176 17.39 38.44 13.73
CA TYR A 176 18.17 37.39 14.35
C TYR A 176 19.60 37.35 13.79
N SER A 177 20.49 36.79 14.59
CA SER A 177 21.93 36.73 14.39
C SER A 177 22.35 35.59 13.45
N THR A 178 21.62 35.35 12.36
CA THR A 178 21.95 34.28 11.40
C THR A 178 22.85 34.78 10.27
N TYR A 179 23.50 33.86 9.53
CA TYR A 179 24.45 34.19 8.46
C TYR A 179 23.92 33.87 7.05
N GLN A 180 23.04 32.89 6.90
CA GLN A 180 22.58 32.41 5.60
C GLN A 180 21.05 32.33 5.57
N PRO A 181 20.42 32.45 4.38
CA PRO A 181 19.01 32.11 4.19
C PRO A 181 18.80 30.61 4.41
N ASP A 182 17.54 30.22 4.43
CA ASP A 182 17.11 28.85 4.63
C ASP A 182 17.66 27.87 3.56
N SER A 183 17.76 26.59 3.93
CA SER A 183 18.21 25.49 3.08
C SER A 183 17.44 24.21 3.42
N ASP A 184 16.44 23.88 2.61
CA ASP A 184 15.65 22.68 2.83
C ASP A 184 16.38 21.37 2.44
N TRP A 185 16.16 20.35 3.25
CA TRP A 185 16.52 18.96 2.98
C TRP A 185 15.30 18.06 2.92
N TYR A 186 15.26 17.21 1.90
CA TYR A 186 14.27 16.15 1.75
C TYR A 186 14.95 14.78 1.66
N ARG A 187 14.17 13.73 1.82
CA ARG A 187 14.63 12.36 1.71
C ARG A 187 13.62 11.48 0.99
N PHE A 188 14.11 10.49 0.26
CA PHE A 188 13.29 9.43 -0.33
C PHE A 188 14.03 8.10 -0.24
N GLU A 189 13.26 7.02 -0.20
CA GLU A 189 13.82 5.67 -0.18
C GLU A 189 14.00 5.16 -1.61
N ALA A 190 15.15 4.57 -1.88
CA ALA A 190 15.45 3.98 -3.18
C ALA A 190 16.10 2.60 -3.04
N LEU A 191 15.78 1.71 -3.97
CA LEU A 191 16.43 0.41 -4.14
C LEU A 191 17.58 0.52 -5.13
N SER A 192 18.65 -0.25 -4.89
CA SER A 192 19.75 -0.38 -5.84
C SER A 192 19.24 -0.78 -7.24
N GLY A 193 19.68 -0.06 -8.27
CA GLY A 193 19.28 -0.22 -9.67
C GLY A 193 18.11 0.66 -10.11
N GLN A 194 17.34 1.25 -9.19
CA GLN A 194 16.28 2.18 -9.55
C GLN A 194 16.84 3.49 -10.09
N THR A 195 16.10 4.12 -10.99
CA THR A 195 16.47 5.38 -11.63
C THR A 195 15.39 6.41 -11.35
N PHE A 196 15.77 7.61 -10.95
CA PHE A 196 14.85 8.69 -10.66
C PHE A 196 15.23 9.97 -11.40
N ALA A 197 14.22 10.75 -11.81
CA ALA A 197 14.34 12.15 -12.17
C ALA A 197 13.79 13.00 -11.00
N ILE A 198 14.63 13.82 -10.38
CA ILE A 198 14.24 14.75 -9.33
C ILE A 198 14.07 16.13 -9.97
N GLU A 199 12.86 16.67 -9.91
CA GLU A 199 12.53 17.93 -10.58
C GLU A 199 12.26 19.04 -9.57
N LEU A 200 12.92 20.18 -9.80
CA LEU A 200 12.65 21.44 -9.10
C LEU A 200 11.86 22.34 -10.05
N PHE A 201 10.62 22.65 -9.71
CA PHE A 201 9.66 23.32 -10.58
C PHE A 201 8.88 24.41 -9.82
N ASN A 202 8.12 25.24 -10.55
CA ASN A 202 7.40 26.38 -9.97
C ASN A 202 8.27 27.30 -9.08
N VAL A 203 9.56 27.44 -9.41
CA VAL A 203 10.50 28.23 -8.62
C VAL A 203 10.18 29.71 -8.75
N ALA A 204 10.03 30.43 -7.64
CA ALA A 204 9.77 31.87 -7.65
C ALA A 204 10.87 32.65 -8.38
N ASN A 205 10.50 33.69 -9.12
CA ASN A 205 11.45 34.57 -9.82
C ASN A 205 12.47 35.24 -8.88
N SER A 206 12.11 35.42 -7.60
CA SER A 206 12.99 35.94 -6.55
C SER A 206 14.14 34.99 -6.17
N LEU A 207 13.94 33.67 -6.32
CA LEU A 207 14.99 32.66 -6.17
C LEU A 207 15.82 32.47 -7.45
N GLY A 208 15.24 32.83 -8.60
CA GLY A 208 15.74 32.58 -9.94
C GLY A 208 17.00 33.36 -10.34
N GLY A 209 17.89 32.72 -11.12
CA GLY A 209 19.12 33.36 -11.59
C GLY A 209 19.97 32.54 -12.55
N THR A 210 21.05 33.13 -13.06
CA THR A 210 21.98 32.51 -14.05
C THR A 210 23.33 32.14 -13.43
N GLY A 211 23.36 31.89 -12.12
CA GLY A 211 24.57 31.63 -11.36
C GLY A 211 25.27 30.31 -11.70
N ASN A 212 26.60 30.29 -11.58
CA ASN A 212 27.45 29.12 -11.86
C ASN A 212 27.87 28.34 -10.59
N ALA A 213 27.44 28.78 -9.42
CA ALA A 213 27.84 28.19 -8.15
C ALA A 213 26.74 27.27 -7.64
N CYS A 214 27.11 26.03 -7.34
CA CYS A 214 26.23 25.05 -6.72
C CYS A 214 26.32 25.05 -5.19
N ASP A 215 27.46 25.50 -4.67
CA ASP A 215 27.75 25.63 -3.24
C ASP A 215 28.49 26.96 -3.03
N GLY A 216 27.75 28.07 -3.02
CA GLY A 216 28.35 29.38 -2.75
C GLY A 216 27.46 30.58 -3.09
N TYR A 217 27.61 31.63 -2.29
CA TYR A 217 26.82 32.86 -2.37
C TYR A 217 27.43 33.88 -3.35
N GLN A 218 27.57 33.51 -4.62
CA GLN A 218 28.26 34.38 -5.59
C GLN A 218 27.34 35.06 -6.63
N ARG A 219 26.06 34.64 -6.79
CA ARG A 219 25.07 35.20 -7.75
C ARG A 219 23.62 34.82 -7.37
N THR A 220 22.61 35.23 -8.15
CA THR A 220 21.21 34.74 -8.04
C THR A 220 21.06 33.28 -8.49
N GLY A 221 20.08 32.54 -7.94
CA GLY A 221 19.73 31.17 -8.33
C GLY A 221 19.41 30.25 -7.14
N VAL A 222 18.93 29.04 -7.45
CA VAL A 222 18.73 27.92 -6.51
C VAL A 222 19.40 26.67 -7.08
N SER A 223 19.94 25.82 -6.21
CA SER A 223 20.62 24.57 -6.57
C SER A 223 19.86 23.35 -6.05
N LEU A 224 19.99 22.25 -6.79
CA LEU A 224 19.46 20.94 -6.43
C LEU A 224 20.63 19.97 -6.29
N ARG A 225 20.79 19.34 -5.12
CA ARG A 225 21.85 18.36 -4.84
C ARG A 225 21.26 17.06 -4.33
N ILE A 226 21.77 15.92 -4.79
CA ILE A 226 21.31 14.59 -4.41
C ILE A 226 22.48 13.81 -3.82
N TYR A 227 22.28 13.30 -2.61
CA TYR A 227 23.26 12.52 -1.87
C TYR A 227 22.77 11.10 -1.67
N ASN A 228 23.68 10.13 -1.74
CA ASN A 228 23.40 8.74 -1.44
C ASN A 228 23.29 8.49 0.08
N PRO A 229 22.96 7.26 0.52
CA PRO A 229 22.85 6.93 1.94
C PRO A 229 24.14 7.15 2.76
N ALA A 230 25.30 7.10 2.12
CA ALA A 230 26.58 7.42 2.76
C ALA A 230 26.83 8.94 2.91
N GLY A 231 25.92 9.79 2.42
CA GLY A 231 26.06 11.24 2.40
C GLY A 231 27.01 11.77 1.32
N THR A 232 27.33 10.96 0.31
CA THR A 232 28.16 11.37 -0.83
C THR A 232 27.27 11.96 -1.91
N LEU A 233 27.67 13.10 -2.49
CA LEU A 233 26.97 13.72 -3.61
C LEU A 233 27.05 12.80 -4.85
N VAL A 234 25.90 12.41 -5.39
CA VAL A 234 25.80 11.50 -6.55
C VAL A 234 25.17 12.15 -7.78
N SER A 235 24.37 13.21 -7.59
CA SER A 235 23.76 13.96 -8.70
C SER A 235 23.40 15.37 -8.25
N GLY A 236 23.08 16.25 -9.19
CA GLY A 236 22.62 17.60 -8.90
C GLY A 236 22.67 18.51 -10.11
N GLN A 237 22.02 19.66 -9.99
CA GLN A 237 22.00 20.70 -11.02
C GLN A 237 22.11 22.09 -10.42
N CYS A 238 22.63 22.98 -11.25
CA CYS A 238 22.88 24.38 -10.95
C CYS A 238 22.48 25.23 -12.16
N PRO A 239 22.24 26.54 -12.00
CA PRO A 239 21.57 27.36 -13.03
C PRO A 239 22.32 27.57 -14.37
N THR A 240 23.52 26.98 -14.55
CA THR A 240 24.32 27.11 -15.79
C THR A 240 23.78 26.30 -16.95
N ASP A 241 23.21 25.13 -16.70
CA ASP A 241 22.63 24.32 -17.76
C ASP A 241 21.19 24.75 -17.99
N ARG A 242 20.97 25.70 -18.89
CA ARG A 242 19.61 26.15 -19.19
C ARG A 242 18.81 25.09 -19.94
N ASN A 243 19.45 24.09 -20.58
CA ASN A 243 18.75 23.08 -21.39
C ASN A 243 17.95 22.08 -20.55
N VAL A 244 18.14 22.06 -19.22
CA VAL A 244 17.34 21.26 -18.29
C VAL A 244 16.08 21.97 -17.79
N SER A 245 15.86 23.25 -18.15
CA SER A 245 14.59 23.94 -17.91
C SER A 245 13.60 23.66 -19.04
N ALA A 246 12.36 23.36 -18.67
CA ALA A 246 11.28 23.03 -19.59
C ALA A 246 9.92 23.38 -18.93
N GLY A 247 9.08 24.14 -19.61
CA GLY A 247 7.73 24.49 -19.13
C GLY A 247 7.75 25.24 -17.80
N ASN A 248 7.30 24.58 -16.73
CA ASN A 248 7.34 25.06 -15.35
C ASN A 248 8.55 24.54 -14.52
N VAL A 249 9.35 23.63 -15.09
CA VAL A 249 10.53 23.04 -14.46
C VAL A 249 11.72 24.00 -14.61
N HIS A 250 12.32 24.36 -13.48
CA HIS A 250 13.51 25.21 -13.44
C HIS A 250 14.77 24.40 -13.78
N HIS A 251 14.93 23.23 -13.17
CA HIS A 251 15.90 22.20 -13.56
C HIS A 251 15.60 20.85 -12.88
N TYR A 252 16.17 19.77 -13.41
CA TYR A 252 16.04 18.43 -12.83
C TYR A 252 17.38 17.69 -12.81
N ALA A 253 17.52 16.76 -11.89
CA ALA A 253 18.69 15.90 -11.78
C ALA A 253 18.28 14.43 -11.84
N ASN A 254 19.01 13.64 -12.62
CA ASN A 254 18.78 12.22 -12.72
C ASN A 254 19.72 11.47 -11.79
N VAL A 255 19.24 10.42 -11.13
CA VAL A 255 20.06 9.56 -10.26
C VAL A 255 19.76 8.11 -10.56
N ILE A 256 20.80 7.28 -10.65
CA ILE A 256 20.69 5.84 -10.55
C ILE A 256 21.08 5.49 -9.13
N ALA A 257 20.18 4.84 -8.39
CA ALA A 257 20.44 4.41 -7.04
C ALA A 257 21.44 3.24 -7.07
N GLU A 258 22.71 3.49 -6.78
CA GLU A 258 23.73 2.43 -6.74
C GLU A 258 23.56 1.50 -5.53
N THR A 259 23.05 2.03 -4.42
CA THR A 259 22.89 1.31 -3.15
C THR A 259 21.48 1.50 -2.62
N THR A 260 20.89 0.46 -2.04
CA THR A 260 19.60 0.58 -1.37
C THR A 260 19.71 1.42 -0.09
N GLY A 261 18.80 2.37 0.10
CA GLY A 261 18.66 3.14 1.34
C GLY A 261 18.07 4.53 1.11
N THR A 262 18.20 5.38 2.13
CA THR A 262 17.71 6.76 2.12
C THR A 262 18.62 7.67 1.29
N TYR A 263 18.08 8.22 0.21
CA TYR A 263 18.72 9.28 -0.56
C TYR A 263 18.23 10.64 -0.07
N TYR A 264 19.11 11.63 -0.11
CA TYR A 264 18.84 12.97 0.39
C TYR A 264 18.85 13.98 -0.75
N ILE A 265 17.89 14.89 -0.74
CA ILE A 265 17.81 16.02 -1.67
C ILE A 265 18.05 17.28 -0.87
N ARG A 266 18.90 18.17 -1.36
CA ARG A 266 19.09 19.52 -0.80
C ARG A 266 18.68 20.54 -1.84
N VAL A 267 17.76 21.44 -1.46
CA VAL A 267 17.43 22.64 -2.21
C VAL A 267 18.09 23.81 -1.50
N LYS A 268 19.01 24.51 -2.17
CA LYS A 268 19.80 25.58 -1.55
C LYS A 268 19.85 26.84 -2.41
N PRO A 269 19.53 28.03 -1.88
CA PRO A 269 19.70 29.28 -2.59
C PRO A 269 21.19 29.62 -2.80
N ASN A 270 21.49 30.20 -3.95
CA ASN A 270 22.85 30.60 -4.34
C ASN A 270 23.16 32.07 -3.99
N SER A 271 22.23 32.78 -3.33
CA SER A 271 22.38 34.14 -2.81
C SER A 271 21.95 34.20 -1.35
N ASP A 272 22.57 35.09 -0.57
CA ASP A 272 22.35 35.28 0.86
C ASP A 272 21.15 36.18 1.19
N ALA A 273 20.48 36.73 0.18
CA ALA A 273 19.39 37.69 0.30
C ALA A 273 18.13 37.29 -0.50
N VAL A 274 18.04 36.05 -0.96
CA VAL A 274 16.89 35.55 -1.74
C VAL A 274 16.00 34.67 -0.89
N SER A 275 14.70 34.72 -1.19
CA SER A 275 13.65 33.89 -0.64
C SER A 275 12.58 33.65 -1.69
N GLY A 276 11.71 32.67 -1.48
CA GLY A 276 10.55 32.44 -2.31
C GLY A 276 10.15 30.97 -2.40
N SER A 277 8.98 30.74 -2.98
CA SER A 277 8.42 29.41 -3.11
C SER A 277 9.08 28.59 -4.22
N TYR A 278 9.01 27.27 -4.06
CA TYR A 278 9.33 26.31 -5.10
C TYR A 278 8.57 25.01 -4.86
N SER A 279 8.50 24.17 -5.89
CA SER A 279 7.96 22.81 -5.80
C SER A 279 9.03 21.78 -6.15
N LEU A 280 8.95 20.61 -5.51
CA LEU A 280 9.88 19.50 -5.65
C LEU A 280 9.11 18.19 -5.85
N ARG A 281 9.56 17.35 -6.79
CA ARG A 281 9.05 15.98 -6.96
C ARG A 281 10.16 14.99 -7.31
N VAL A 282 9.95 13.73 -6.91
CA VAL A 282 10.84 12.60 -7.23
C VAL A 282 10.08 11.66 -8.15
N LEU A 283 10.54 11.49 -9.38
CA LEU A 283 9.85 10.73 -10.42
C LEU A 283 10.62 9.45 -10.71
N PRO A 284 10.07 8.26 -10.42
CA PRO A 284 10.68 7.01 -10.84
C PRO A 284 10.77 6.93 -12.37
N LYS A 285 11.82 6.27 -12.87
CA LYS A 285 11.93 5.91 -14.28
C LYS A 285 10.74 5.04 -14.64
N TYR A 286 10.27 5.18 -15.87
CA TYR A 286 9.21 4.32 -16.37
C TYR A 286 9.51 2.83 -16.18
N GLY A 287 8.48 2.08 -15.81
CA GLY A 287 8.54 0.64 -15.57
C GLY A 287 9.00 0.30 -14.16
N GLU A 288 9.48 1.29 -13.40
CA GLU A 288 9.73 1.15 -11.97
C GLU A 288 8.45 1.41 -11.16
N PRO A 289 8.36 0.90 -9.92
CA PRO A 289 7.24 1.16 -9.02
C PRO A 289 6.93 2.66 -8.91
N ASP A 290 5.64 3.00 -8.81
CA ASP A 290 5.13 4.36 -8.59
C ASP A 290 5.39 5.36 -9.75
N ALA A 291 5.85 4.88 -10.91
CA ALA A 291 5.93 5.65 -12.15
C ALA A 291 4.54 5.89 -12.77
N ALA A 292 3.78 6.81 -12.16
CA ALA A 292 2.47 7.26 -12.64
C ALA A 292 2.58 8.44 -13.62
N TRP A 293 1.57 8.54 -14.50
CA TRP A 293 1.44 9.55 -15.55
C TRP A 293 0.07 10.22 -15.45
N ASP A 294 -0.01 11.48 -15.84
CA ASP A 294 -1.28 12.10 -16.18
C ASP A 294 -1.73 11.55 -17.55
N GLY A 295 -2.85 10.83 -17.57
CA GLY A 295 -3.39 10.22 -18.79
C GLY A 295 -3.97 11.22 -19.79
N GLU A 296 -4.19 12.47 -19.39
CA GLU A 296 -4.72 13.52 -20.27
C GLU A 296 -3.60 14.31 -20.95
N SER A 297 -2.55 14.65 -20.20
CA SER A 297 -1.42 15.47 -20.68
C SER A 297 -0.18 14.66 -21.05
N TYR A 298 -0.09 13.40 -20.62
CA TYR A 298 1.11 12.56 -20.71
C TYR A 298 2.33 13.11 -19.95
N GLU A 299 2.11 13.96 -18.95
CA GLU A 299 3.14 14.43 -18.01
C GLU A 299 3.35 13.46 -16.84
N PRO A 300 4.56 13.37 -16.25
CA PRO A 300 5.75 14.18 -16.52
C PRO A 300 6.65 13.57 -17.60
N ASN A 301 6.77 14.13 -18.81
CA ASN A 301 7.58 13.55 -19.90
C ASN A 301 8.87 14.35 -20.22
N ASN A 302 9.33 15.16 -19.28
CA ASN A 302 10.35 16.18 -19.50
C ASN A 302 11.82 15.66 -19.57
N SER A 303 12.05 14.36 -19.36
CA SER A 303 13.36 13.69 -19.39
C SER A 303 13.26 12.30 -20.05
N VAL A 304 14.41 11.74 -20.45
CA VAL A 304 14.45 10.43 -21.13
C VAL A 304 14.00 9.27 -20.21
N TRP A 305 14.16 9.41 -18.90
CA TRP A 305 13.83 8.35 -17.92
C TRP A 305 12.34 8.27 -17.63
N ASN A 306 11.67 9.40 -17.66
CA ASN A 306 10.23 9.54 -17.70
C ASN A 306 9.85 9.83 -19.15
N SER A 307 10.11 8.91 -20.08
CA SER A 307 9.50 9.02 -21.40
C SER A 307 8.12 8.32 -21.41
N PHE A 308 7.14 8.75 -22.21
CA PHE A 308 5.86 8.03 -22.34
C PHE A 308 5.96 6.88 -23.38
N LEU A 309 5.28 5.74 -23.17
CA LEU A 309 5.35 4.60 -24.11
C LEU A 309 4.36 4.80 -25.26
N ILE A 310 4.85 4.73 -26.50
CA ILE A 310 4.03 4.71 -27.71
C ILE A 310 4.06 3.29 -28.29
N SER A 311 2.88 2.69 -28.43
CA SER A 311 2.72 1.41 -29.12
C SER A 311 2.91 1.59 -30.64
N LEU A 312 3.44 0.56 -31.30
CA LEU A 312 3.67 0.57 -32.74
C LEU A 312 2.34 0.43 -33.50
N GLY A 313 2.05 1.35 -34.42
CA GLY A 313 0.83 1.35 -35.23
C GLY A 313 0.31 2.77 -35.47
N SER A 314 -0.45 2.98 -36.54
CA SER A 314 -1.03 4.31 -36.83
C SER A 314 -2.27 4.60 -35.97
N GLU A 315 -2.96 3.55 -35.53
CA GLU A 315 -4.05 3.52 -34.56
C GLU A 315 -3.60 3.94 -33.14
N HIS A 316 -2.30 3.85 -32.87
CA HIS A 316 -1.70 4.22 -31.59
C HIS A 316 -1.13 5.64 -31.58
N ALA A 317 -1.53 6.47 -32.54
CA ALA A 317 -1.12 7.87 -32.58
C ALA A 317 -1.62 8.61 -31.34
N ILE A 318 -0.70 9.24 -30.62
CA ILE A 318 -1.00 10.07 -29.45
C ILE A 318 -1.21 11.53 -29.87
N THR A 319 -1.96 12.26 -29.06
CA THR A 319 -2.11 13.72 -29.14
C THR A 319 -1.52 14.31 -27.86
N SER A 320 -0.54 15.19 -27.98
CA SER A 320 0.11 15.87 -26.84
C SER A 320 0.15 17.37 -27.08
N GLN A 321 0.59 18.11 -26.07
CA GLN A 321 0.74 19.55 -26.14
C GLN A 321 2.08 19.97 -25.54
N ILE A 322 2.84 20.77 -26.29
CA ILE A 322 3.97 21.50 -25.71
C ILE A 322 3.41 22.68 -24.93
N GLU A 323 3.66 22.74 -23.62
CA GLU A 323 3.33 23.91 -22.82
C GLU A 323 4.28 25.08 -23.06
N ALA A 324 3.71 26.29 -23.04
CA ALA A 324 4.49 27.51 -23.04
C ALA A 324 5.33 27.58 -21.76
N ARG A 325 6.49 28.23 -21.87
CA ARG A 325 7.26 28.64 -20.70
C ARG A 325 6.37 29.42 -19.74
N ASN A 326 6.28 28.99 -18.49
CA ASN A 326 5.56 29.74 -17.46
C ASN A 326 6.44 30.88 -16.91
N THR A 327 6.16 32.11 -17.33
CA THR A 327 6.94 33.30 -16.92
C THR A 327 6.68 33.78 -15.50
N SER A 328 5.63 33.26 -14.85
CA SER A 328 5.38 33.51 -13.42
C SER A 328 6.44 32.85 -12.53
N PHE A 329 7.15 31.86 -13.08
CA PHE A 329 8.23 31.14 -12.42
C PHE A 329 9.58 31.38 -13.11
N SER A 330 10.66 31.12 -12.39
CA SER A 330 12.01 31.11 -12.92
C SER A 330 12.19 29.88 -13.79
N THR A 331 11.96 30.04 -15.07
CA THR A 331 12.11 29.03 -16.13
C THR A 331 12.84 29.68 -17.30
N PHE A 332 13.44 28.91 -18.20
CA PHE A 332 14.18 29.47 -19.34
C PHE A 332 13.53 29.16 -20.69
N PHE A 333 12.88 28.01 -20.83
CA PHE A 333 12.37 27.51 -22.10
C PHE A 333 11.00 26.86 -21.98
N ALA A 334 10.30 26.77 -23.10
CA ALA A 334 9.09 25.97 -23.26
C ALA A 334 9.37 24.49 -22.99
N GLU A 335 8.29 23.74 -22.81
CA GLU A 335 8.35 22.30 -22.56
C GLU A 335 9.01 21.50 -23.70
N LYS A 336 9.39 20.26 -23.40
CA LYS A 336 9.87 19.28 -24.35
C LYS A 336 9.38 17.91 -23.91
N ASP A 337 8.97 17.09 -24.87
CA ASP A 337 8.32 15.82 -24.55
C ASP A 337 9.18 14.64 -24.98
N TRP A 338 9.40 13.72 -24.06
CA TRP A 338 10.07 12.46 -24.31
C TRP A 338 9.08 11.30 -24.42
N TYR A 339 9.26 10.50 -25.46
CA TYR A 339 8.53 9.26 -25.70
C TYR A 339 9.51 8.11 -25.88
N ARG A 340 9.00 6.89 -25.89
CA ARG A 340 9.75 5.69 -26.27
C ARG A 340 8.86 4.69 -26.99
N PHE A 341 9.51 3.71 -27.61
CA PHE A 341 8.89 2.52 -28.17
C PHE A 341 9.91 1.38 -28.15
N GLU A 342 9.42 0.15 -28.14
CA GLU A 342 10.29 -1.03 -28.23
C GLU A 342 10.64 -1.29 -29.69
N ALA A 343 11.93 -1.43 -29.97
CA ALA A 343 12.44 -1.71 -31.31
C ALA A 343 13.06 -3.10 -31.38
N THR A 344 13.01 -3.71 -32.56
CA THR A 344 13.67 -4.98 -32.89
C THR A 344 14.85 -4.70 -33.81
N ALA A 345 16.00 -5.32 -33.53
CA ALA A 345 17.21 -5.19 -34.34
C ALA A 345 16.92 -5.48 -35.82
N SER A 346 17.52 -4.68 -36.70
CA SER A 346 17.37 -4.73 -38.17
C SER A 346 15.97 -4.42 -38.71
N GLN A 347 14.99 -4.09 -37.85
CA GLN A 347 13.67 -3.63 -38.29
C GLN A 347 13.73 -2.15 -38.65
N ALA A 348 13.16 -1.79 -39.79
CA ALA A 348 12.97 -0.40 -40.19
C ALA A 348 11.68 0.18 -39.59
N TYR A 349 11.74 1.42 -39.14
CA TYR A 349 10.67 2.16 -38.48
C TYR A 349 10.47 3.54 -39.10
N ILE A 350 9.26 4.07 -38.91
CA ILE A 350 8.85 5.41 -39.30
C ILE A 350 8.29 6.12 -38.06
N ALA A 351 8.88 7.23 -37.66
CA ALA A 351 8.31 8.13 -36.65
C ALA A 351 7.78 9.39 -37.34
N GLU A 352 6.52 9.76 -37.07
CA GLU A 352 5.87 10.91 -37.70
C GLU A 352 5.28 11.88 -36.68
N LEU A 353 5.62 13.15 -36.84
CA LEU A 353 5.00 14.28 -36.15
C LEU A 353 4.02 14.97 -37.12
N PHE A 354 2.75 15.04 -36.76
CA PHE A 354 1.67 15.51 -37.63
C PHE A 354 0.59 16.26 -36.83
N ASP A 355 -0.33 16.94 -37.53
CA ASP A 355 -1.33 17.83 -36.90
C ASP A 355 -0.68 18.84 -35.93
N VAL A 356 0.47 19.37 -36.32
CA VAL A 356 1.25 20.29 -35.47
C VAL A 356 0.68 21.69 -35.56
N ASP A 357 0.36 22.27 -34.40
CA ASP A 357 -0.14 23.64 -34.32
C ASP A 357 0.87 24.61 -34.95
N SER A 358 0.36 25.50 -35.79
CA SER A 358 1.09 26.61 -36.39
C SER A 358 1.84 27.47 -35.36
N ALA A 359 1.37 27.53 -34.10
CA ALA A 359 2.00 28.25 -32.99
C ALA A 359 3.35 27.64 -32.55
N LEU A 360 3.59 26.35 -32.82
CA LEU A 360 4.90 25.71 -32.67
C LEU A 360 5.86 26.06 -33.83
N GLY A 361 5.33 26.65 -34.90
CA GLY A 361 6.06 27.21 -36.01
C GLY A 361 6.20 26.24 -37.20
N VAL A 362 6.25 26.83 -38.40
CA VAL A 362 6.11 26.10 -39.67
C VAL A 362 7.40 25.96 -40.48
N SER A 363 8.51 26.59 -40.06
CA SER A 363 9.67 26.84 -40.94
C SER A 363 11.05 26.77 -40.28
N GLY A 364 11.17 26.25 -39.06
CA GLY A 364 12.49 26.06 -38.42
C GLY A 364 13.35 25.03 -39.16
N ASN A 365 14.67 25.23 -39.18
CA ASN A 365 15.65 24.27 -39.73
C ASN A 365 16.68 23.78 -38.69
N SER A 366 16.55 24.24 -37.43
CA SER A 366 17.46 23.89 -36.37
C SER A 366 16.98 22.67 -35.60
N CYS A 367 17.88 21.70 -35.40
CA CYS A 367 17.66 20.58 -34.48
C CYS A 367 17.99 20.97 -33.03
N ASP A 368 18.94 21.88 -32.87
CA ASP A 368 19.45 22.40 -31.61
C ASP A 368 19.50 23.91 -31.71
N GLY A 369 18.44 24.59 -31.28
CA GLY A 369 18.54 26.01 -31.01
C GLY A 369 17.28 26.82 -31.23
N TYR A 370 17.32 28.00 -30.60
CA TYR A 370 16.23 28.94 -30.44
C TYR A 370 16.02 29.81 -31.69
N THR A 371 15.78 29.21 -32.85
CA THR A 371 15.49 29.96 -34.11
C THR A 371 14.15 30.70 -34.07
N ARG A 372 13.46 30.70 -32.91
CA ARG A 372 12.14 31.27 -32.61
C ARG A 372 10.94 30.58 -33.27
N THR A 373 11.16 29.76 -34.30
CA THR A 373 10.09 29.04 -35.02
C THR A 373 10.48 27.59 -35.35
N GLY A 374 9.49 26.69 -35.34
CA GLY A 374 9.58 25.29 -35.78
C GLY A 374 9.62 24.28 -34.64
N THR A 375 9.41 23.01 -34.98
CA THR A 375 9.54 21.86 -34.08
C THR A 375 10.62 20.92 -34.61
N ALA A 376 11.26 20.16 -33.73
CA ALA A 376 12.19 19.10 -34.10
C ALA A 376 11.74 17.78 -33.47
N ILE A 377 11.90 16.70 -34.22
CA ILE A 377 11.77 15.32 -33.73
C ILE A 377 13.15 14.64 -33.75
N ARG A 378 13.53 14.02 -32.64
CA ARG A 378 14.81 13.32 -32.49
C ARG A 378 14.62 11.95 -31.94
N ILE A 379 15.51 11.04 -32.33
CA ILE A 379 15.49 9.64 -31.94
C ILE A 379 16.83 9.34 -31.31
N TYR A 380 16.78 8.77 -30.11
CA TYR A 380 17.94 8.37 -29.34
C TYR A 380 17.96 6.86 -29.17
N ARG A 381 19.18 6.32 -29.15
CA ARG A 381 19.45 4.92 -28.82
C ARG A 381 19.09 4.65 -27.35
N PRO A 382 18.99 3.37 -26.95
CA PRO A 382 18.77 2.96 -25.56
C PRO A 382 19.84 3.50 -24.58
N ASN A 383 21.07 3.69 -25.06
CA ASN A 383 22.15 4.31 -24.27
C ASN A 383 22.09 5.84 -24.19
N GLY A 384 21.02 6.47 -24.70
CA GLY A 384 20.82 7.92 -24.69
C GLY A 384 21.61 8.71 -25.75
N THR A 385 22.30 8.05 -26.68
CA THR A 385 23.01 8.75 -27.77
C THR A 385 22.07 9.08 -28.92
N LEU A 386 22.23 10.27 -29.51
CA LEU A 386 21.43 10.69 -30.68
C LEU A 386 21.67 9.72 -31.84
N PHE A 387 20.57 9.24 -32.42
CA PHE A 387 20.57 8.26 -33.50
C PHE A 387 20.13 8.87 -34.84
N ALA A 388 18.95 9.48 -34.84
CA ALA A 388 18.32 10.06 -36.03
C ALA A 388 17.46 11.27 -35.63
N GLY A 389 16.97 12.03 -36.60
CA GLY A 389 16.05 13.13 -36.33
C GLY A 389 15.68 13.88 -37.59
N SER A 390 14.64 14.70 -37.50
CA SER A 390 14.22 15.65 -38.53
C SER A 390 13.91 16.98 -37.89
N CYS A 391 14.45 18.03 -38.51
CA CYS A 391 14.39 19.40 -38.02
C CYS A 391 14.10 20.39 -39.15
N VAL A 392 13.96 19.86 -40.36
CA VAL A 392 13.48 20.57 -41.55
C VAL A 392 12.14 19.93 -41.88
N PRO A 393 11.03 20.70 -41.88
CA PRO A 393 9.73 20.18 -42.27
C PRO A 393 9.80 19.58 -43.68
N ASN A 394 9.12 18.46 -43.90
CA ASN A 394 9.20 17.73 -45.19
C ASN A 394 8.48 18.45 -46.36
N GLY A 395 8.01 19.69 -46.18
CA GLY A 395 7.25 20.47 -47.16
C GLY A 395 5.81 19.96 -47.37
N THR A 396 5.00 20.69 -48.14
CA THR A 396 3.59 20.37 -48.45
C THR A 396 3.39 19.13 -49.34
N THR A 397 4.45 18.42 -49.70
CA THR A 397 4.41 17.29 -50.65
C THR A 397 4.40 15.90 -49.99
N GLY A 398 4.34 15.79 -48.66
CA GLY A 398 4.31 14.51 -47.94
C GLY A 398 2.97 14.19 -47.30
N VAL A 399 2.11 13.43 -47.97
CA VAL A 399 0.87 12.79 -47.45
C VAL A 399 0.16 13.56 -46.32
N GLY A 400 -0.58 14.61 -46.65
CA GLY A 400 -1.47 15.28 -45.68
C GLY A 400 -0.78 16.18 -44.64
N ASN A 401 -1.25 16.10 -43.40
CA ASN A 401 -0.96 16.95 -42.23
C ASN A 401 0.36 16.62 -41.48
N VAL A 402 1.29 15.87 -42.10
CA VAL A 402 2.56 15.42 -41.49
C VAL A 402 3.64 16.49 -41.64
N GLN A 403 4.19 16.97 -40.52
CA GLN A 403 5.25 17.99 -40.53
C GLN A 403 6.66 17.37 -40.57
N HIS A 404 6.91 16.35 -39.74
CA HIS A 404 8.21 15.65 -39.69
C HIS A 404 8.03 14.15 -39.83
N ARG A 405 8.95 13.52 -40.56
CA ARG A 405 9.07 12.08 -40.72
C ARG A 405 10.53 11.70 -40.56
N VAL A 406 10.80 10.68 -39.76
CA VAL A 406 12.13 10.09 -39.58
C VAL A 406 12.05 8.62 -39.91
N LEU A 407 12.84 8.20 -40.90
CA LEU A 407 13.01 6.81 -41.29
C LEU A 407 14.34 6.31 -40.75
N PHE A 408 14.34 5.18 -40.05
CA PHE A 408 15.55 4.60 -39.49
C PHE A 408 15.42 3.08 -39.36
N THR A 409 16.56 2.39 -39.32
CA THR A 409 16.63 0.95 -39.04
C THR A 409 17.24 0.76 -37.67
N ALA A 410 16.57 0.06 -36.77
CA ALA A 410 17.09 -0.16 -35.42
C ALA A 410 18.36 -1.04 -35.47
N GLU A 411 19.42 -0.59 -34.81
CA GLU A 411 20.71 -1.28 -34.75
C GLU A 411 20.68 -2.45 -33.75
N GLN A 412 19.82 -2.38 -32.72
CA GLN A 412 19.68 -3.38 -31.66
C GLN A 412 18.22 -3.52 -31.19
N SER A 413 17.88 -4.66 -30.59
CA SER A 413 16.55 -4.90 -30.00
C SER A 413 16.52 -4.37 -28.58
N ASP A 414 15.87 -3.24 -28.36
CA ASP A 414 15.82 -2.53 -27.07
C ASP A 414 14.91 -1.29 -27.18
N THR A 415 14.79 -0.52 -26.10
CA THR A 415 13.96 0.69 -26.01
C THR A 415 14.64 1.90 -26.66
N TYR A 416 14.04 2.44 -27.73
CA TYR A 416 14.48 3.70 -28.34
C TYR A 416 13.63 4.86 -27.83
N HIS A 417 14.23 6.05 -27.74
CA HIS A 417 13.56 7.25 -27.23
C HIS A 417 13.33 8.28 -28.33
N ILE A 418 12.21 8.99 -28.26
CA ILE A 418 11.86 10.08 -29.17
C ILE A 418 11.76 11.36 -28.34
N LEU A 419 12.40 12.44 -28.79
CA LEU A 419 12.25 13.77 -28.22
C LEU A 419 11.53 14.66 -29.23
N VAL A 420 10.40 15.23 -28.81
CA VAL A 420 9.73 16.33 -29.51
C VAL A 420 10.12 17.63 -28.81
N ARG A 421 10.70 18.56 -29.57
CA ARG A 421 11.24 19.81 -29.01
C ARG A 421 10.79 21.02 -29.83
N PRO A 422 10.25 22.07 -29.20
CA PRO A 422 10.05 23.35 -29.87
C PRO A 422 11.38 24.09 -30.07
N ASN A 423 11.51 24.80 -31.19
CA ASN A 423 12.64 25.70 -31.46
C ASN A 423 12.39 27.13 -30.95
N GLY A 424 11.21 27.42 -30.41
CA GLY A 424 10.88 28.68 -29.77
C GLY A 424 10.96 28.57 -28.23
N PRO A 425 11.63 29.52 -27.53
CA PRO A 425 11.75 29.46 -26.07
C PRO A 425 10.41 29.68 -25.33
N ASN A 426 9.37 30.14 -26.03
CA ASN A 426 8.02 30.34 -25.50
C ASN A 426 6.95 29.73 -26.42
N ALA A 427 7.33 28.78 -27.29
CA ALA A 427 6.38 28.16 -28.19
C ALA A 427 5.46 27.22 -27.41
N SER A 428 4.20 27.12 -27.86
CA SER A 428 3.21 26.21 -27.30
C SER A 428 2.22 25.80 -28.36
N GLY A 429 1.60 24.65 -28.20
CA GLY A 429 0.60 24.15 -29.13
C GLY A 429 0.52 22.64 -29.14
N SER A 430 -0.55 22.12 -29.71
CA SER A 430 -0.79 20.69 -29.80
C SER A 430 -0.08 20.07 -31.00
N TYR A 431 0.19 18.77 -30.89
CA TYR A 431 0.70 17.97 -31.99
C TYR A 431 0.28 16.51 -31.80
N ARG A 432 0.47 15.71 -32.85
CA ARG A 432 0.29 14.26 -32.81
C ARG A 432 1.55 13.53 -33.21
N LEU A 433 1.79 12.40 -32.56
CA LEU A 433 2.96 11.56 -32.77
C LEU A 433 2.55 10.10 -32.95
N ARG A 434 3.16 9.42 -33.92
CA ARG A 434 3.00 7.97 -34.14
C ARG A 434 4.31 7.31 -34.56
N VAL A 435 4.41 6.01 -34.27
CA VAL A 435 5.54 5.17 -34.69
C VAL A 435 5.00 3.91 -35.36
N CYS A 436 5.49 3.60 -36.55
CA CYS A 436 5.07 2.42 -37.32
C CYS A 436 6.27 1.60 -37.77
N VAL A 437 6.04 0.31 -37.96
CA VAL A 437 6.96 -0.55 -38.69
C VAL A 437 6.96 -0.10 -40.16
N ASN A 438 8.13 0.09 -40.75
CA ASN A 438 8.25 0.39 -42.17
C ASN A 438 8.11 -0.90 -42.99
N ASP A 439 7.00 -1.03 -43.72
CA ASP A 439 6.69 -2.14 -44.63
C ASP A 439 7.25 -1.94 -46.06
N GLY A 440 8.01 -0.86 -46.29
CA GLY A 440 8.53 -0.47 -47.59
C GLY A 440 7.71 0.61 -48.30
N SER A 441 6.55 1.01 -47.76
CA SER A 441 5.73 2.11 -48.30
C SER A 441 6.31 3.50 -48.03
N GLY A 442 7.22 3.64 -47.06
CA GLY A 442 7.84 4.92 -46.70
C GLY A 442 6.90 5.90 -45.99
N VAL A 443 5.72 5.46 -45.57
CA VAL A 443 4.68 6.21 -44.84
C VAL A 443 4.10 5.31 -43.73
N CYS A 444 3.58 5.89 -42.64
CA CYS A 444 2.75 5.12 -41.72
C CYS A 444 1.40 4.81 -42.39
N PRO A 445 1.00 3.54 -42.57
CA PRO A 445 -0.26 3.19 -43.23
C PRO A 445 -1.45 3.73 -42.45
N ALA A 446 -2.38 4.43 -43.11
CA ALA A 446 -3.60 4.93 -42.48
C ALA A 446 -4.51 3.77 -42.07
N VAL A 447 -5.23 3.91 -40.95
CA VAL A 447 -6.21 2.91 -40.47
C VAL A 447 -7.28 2.73 -41.55
N VAL A 448 -7.23 1.63 -42.29
CA VAL A 448 -8.31 1.22 -43.18
C VAL A 448 -9.33 0.49 -42.30
N LEU A 449 -10.40 1.17 -41.90
CA LEU A 449 -11.54 0.52 -41.27
C LEU A 449 -12.13 -0.46 -42.30
N PRO A 450 -12.20 -1.78 -42.04
CA PRO A 450 -12.70 -2.71 -43.04
C PRO A 450 -14.18 -2.44 -43.29
N THR A 451 -14.50 -2.10 -44.55
CA THR A 451 -15.87 -2.02 -45.03
C THR A 451 -16.44 -3.44 -45.06
N PRO A 452 -17.66 -3.70 -44.53
CA PRO A 452 -18.23 -5.04 -44.57
C PRO A 452 -18.43 -5.44 -46.03
N THR A 453 -17.66 -6.43 -46.49
CA THR A 453 -17.79 -6.95 -47.85
C THR A 453 -18.91 -7.98 -47.86
N ALA A 454 -19.81 -7.84 -48.84
CA ALA A 454 -20.98 -8.69 -49.02
C ALA A 454 -20.62 -10.17 -49.16
N THR A 455 -21.48 -10.99 -48.55
CA THR A 455 -21.47 -12.45 -48.53
C THR A 455 -21.31 -13.04 -49.93
N HIS A 456 -20.24 -13.80 -50.17
CA HIS A 456 -20.17 -14.71 -51.31
C HIS A 456 -20.81 -16.05 -50.93
N THR A 457 -21.74 -16.47 -51.78
CA THR A 457 -22.48 -17.73 -51.77
C THR A 457 -21.52 -18.94 -51.76
N PRO A 458 -21.74 -19.97 -50.92
CA PRO A 458 -20.89 -21.14 -50.89
C PRO A 458 -21.08 -21.99 -52.17
N VAL A 459 -19.96 -22.34 -52.80
CA VAL A 459 -19.86 -23.34 -53.87
C VAL A 459 -19.76 -24.73 -53.22
N PRO A 460 -20.51 -25.75 -53.69
CA PRO A 460 -20.42 -27.10 -53.14
C PRO A 460 -19.15 -27.79 -53.64
N SER A 461 -18.37 -28.39 -52.74
CA SER A 461 -17.28 -29.27 -53.15
C SER A 461 -17.10 -30.47 -52.21
N ASN A 462 -17.34 -31.63 -52.85
CA ASN A 462 -16.72 -32.94 -52.73
C ASN A 462 -16.75 -33.71 -51.39
N THR A 463 -17.60 -34.75 -51.46
CA THR A 463 -17.69 -35.96 -50.66
C THR A 463 -16.33 -36.66 -50.46
N PRO A 464 -15.92 -36.96 -49.23
CA PRO A 464 -14.87 -37.95 -48.96
C PRO A 464 -15.45 -39.36 -48.91
N THR A 465 -14.80 -40.28 -49.63
CA THR A 465 -15.06 -41.72 -49.68
C THR A 465 -14.69 -42.41 -48.35
N ALA A 466 -15.47 -43.44 -48.00
CA ALA A 466 -15.33 -44.23 -46.78
C ALA A 466 -14.11 -45.16 -46.78
N THR A 467 -13.49 -45.34 -45.61
CA THR A 467 -12.67 -46.55 -45.36
C THR A 467 -12.67 -47.01 -43.90
N HIS A 468 -13.05 -48.29 -43.78
CA HIS A 468 -12.78 -49.37 -42.81
C HIS A 468 -12.95 -49.24 -41.29
N THR A 469 -13.92 -50.05 -40.84
CA THR A 469 -14.32 -50.50 -39.51
C THR A 469 -13.29 -51.42 -38.83
N PRO A 470 -13.10 -51.30 -37.50
CA PRO A 470 -12.73 -52.43 -36.64
C PRO A 470 -13.92 -52.93 -35.77
N VAL A 471 -13.87 -54.24 -35.53
CA VAL A 471 -14.87 -55.17 -34.95
C VAL A 471 -15.03 -55.01 -33.41
N PRO A 472 -16.21 -55.30 -32.82
CA PRO A 472 -16.46 -55.17 -31.37
C PRO A 472 -15.95 -56.38 -30.56
N SER A 473 -15.56 -56.14 -29.30
CA SER A 473 -15.29 -57.18 -28.30
C SER A 473 -16.07 -56.94 -27.01
N ASN A 474 -16.46 -58.04 -26.38
CA ASN A 474 -17.59 -58.25 -25.49
C ASN A 474 -17.45 -57.72 -24.05
N THR A 475 -18.63 -57.46 -23.47
CA THR A 475 -18.98 -57.27 -22.06
C THR A 475 -18.58 -58.46 -21.18
N PRO A 476 -18.31 -58.22 -19.87
CA PRO A 476 -18.83 -59.12 -18.85
C PRO A 476 -19.52 -58.42 -17.66
N THR A 477 -20.43 -59.20 -17.08
CA THR A 477 -21.52 -58.93 -16.13
C THR A 477 -21.07 -58.84 -14.65
N ALA A 478 -21.92 -58.19 -13.83
CA ALA A 478 -21.82 -58.01 -12.38
C ALA A 478 -21.84 -59.31 -11.53
N THR A 479 -21.34 -59.27 -10.28
CA THR A 479 -21.99 -59.92 -9.11
C THR A 479 -21.39 -59.60 -7.72
N HIS A 480 -22.33 -59.35 -6.78
CA HIS A 480 -22.46 -59.64 -5.34
C HIS A 480 -21.57 -59.11 -4.19
N THR A 481 -22.33 -58.66 -3.19
CA THR A 481 -22.18 -58.21 -1.80
C THR A 481 -21.47 -59.17 -0.83
N PRO A 482 -20.86 -58.65 0.26
CA PRO A 482 -20.76 -59.35 1.54
C PRO A 482 -21.52 -58.68 2.71
N VAL A 483 -22.01 -59.54 3.60
CA VAL A 483 -22.84 -59.34 4.83
C VAL A 483 -21.93 -59.36 6.10
N PRO A 484 -22.32 -58.80 7.26
CA PRO A 484 -21.42 -58.40 8.36
C PRO A 484 -21.28 -59.44 9.51
N SER A 485 -20.30 -59.26 10.42
CA SER A 485 -20.22 -60.02 11.68
C SER A 485 -19.45 -59.32 12.84
N ASN A 486 -20.21 -59.00 13.90
CA ASN A 486 -20.04 -59.10 15.37
C ASN A 486 -18.72 -58.75 16.13
N THR A 487 -18.88 -57.88 17.13
CA THR A 487 -18.12 -57.64 18.40
C THR A 487 -18.53 -58.66 19.51
N PRO A 488 -18.06 -58.62 20.79
CA PRO A 488 -16.75 -58.40 21.46
C PRO A 488 -16.36 -59.59 22.40
N THR A 489 -15.24 -59.53 23.17
CA THR A 489 -15.15 -59.71 24.67
C THR A 489 -13.68 -59.87 25.17
N ALA A 490 -13.42 -59.42 26.40
CA ALA A 490 -12.15 -59.12 27.07
C ALA A 490 -11.46 -60.28 27.86
N THR A 491 -10.20 -60.05 28.32
CA THR A 491 -9.77 -59.82 29.74
C THR A 491 -8.42 -60.46 30.15
N HIS A 492 -7.68 -59.74 31.02
CA HIS A 492 -6.69 -60.15 32.06
C HIS A 492 -5.16 -60.12 31.80
N THR A 493 -4.52 -59.19 32.52
CA THR A 493 -3.10 -59.13 32.97
C THR A 493 -2.82 -60.16 34.09
N PRO A 494 -1.58 -60.66 34.27
CA PRO A 494 -0.67 -60.09 35.29
C PRO A 494 0.84 -60.07 34.96
N VAL A 495 1.55 -59.20 35.69
CA VAL A 495 3.00 -58.88 35.83
C VAL A 495 3.69 -59.97 36.71
N PRO A 496 5.02 -60.35 36.63
CA PRO A 496 6.17 -59.50 37.02
C PRO A 496 7.58 -59.73 36.40
N THR A 497 8.45 -58.76 36.71
CA THR A 497 9.87 -58.51 36.39
C THR A 497 10.89 -59.35 37.18
N ASN A 498 12.11 -59.58 36.62
CA ASN A 498 13.44 -59.18 37.19
C ASN A 498 14.69 -59.86 36.55
N THR A 499 15.56 -59.02 35.95
CA THR A 499 17.05 -58.87 36.11
C THR A 499 18.03 -60.01 35.64
N PRO A 500 19.37 -59.75 35.47
CA PRO A 500 20.05 -59.44 34.20
C PRO A 500 21.34 -60.27 33.91
N ALA A 501 22.15 -59.82 32.93
CA ALA A 501 23.58 -60.11 32.64
C ALA A 501 23.84 -61.18 31.56
N ALA A 502 24.86 -61.12 30.68
CA ALA A 502 25.99 -60.21 30.54
C ALA A 502 26.43 -60.11 29.05
N THR A 503 27.09 -58.99 28.76
CA THR A 503 27.79 -58.56 27.54
C THR A 503 29.01 -59.40 27.15
N HIS A 504 29.22 -59.61 25.84
CA HIS A 504 30.53 -59.72 25.15
C HIS A 504 30.34 -59.24 23.69
N THR A 505 30.78 -58.03 23.36
CA THR A 505 32.03 -57.66 22.65
C THR A 505 31.73 -57.28 21.18
N PRO A 506 32.09 -56.05 20.73
CA PRO A 506 31.58 -55.45 19.50
C PRO A 506 32.24 -55.97 18.22
N VAL A 507 31.41 -56.13 17.17
CA VAL A 507 31.80 -56.41 15.78
C VAL A 507 32.04 -55.07 15.05
N PRO A 508 33.00 -54.96 14.11
CA PRO A 508 33.44 -53.69 13.55
C PRO A 508 32.32 -52.92 12.84
N THR A 509 32.28 -51.62 13.10
CA THR A 509 31.33 -50.64 12.55
C THR A 509 31.50 -50.53 11.04
N ASN A 510 30.40 -50.71 10.30
CA ASN A 510 30.33 -50.32 8.90
C ASN A 510 30.54 -48.81 8.75
N THR A 511 31.40 -48.47 7.80
CA THR A 511 31.66 -47.12 7.29
C THR A 511 30.34 -46.35 7.08
N PRO A 512 30.20 -45.12 7.62
CA PRO A 512 28.99 -44.33 7.41
C PRO A 512 28.81 -44.03 5.91
N ILE A 513 27.65 -44.41 5.40
CA ILE A 513 27.13 -43.97 4.10
C ILE A 513 27.05 -42.42 4.16
N PRO A 514 27.55 -41.69 3.16
CA PRO A 514 27.44 -40.23 3.15
C PRO A 514 25.98 -39.82 3.27
N THR A 515 25.68 -39.11 4.35
CA THR A 515 24.40 -38.46 4.63
C THR A 515 23.97 -37.58 3.46
N ASN A 516 22.68 -37.68 3.11
CA ASN A 516 21.96 -36.83 2.17
C ASN A 516 22.49 -35.40 2.16
N THR A 517 22.97 -34.96 0.99
CA THR A 517 23.04 -33.55 0.65
C THR A 517 21.68 -32.91 1.00
N PRO A 518 21.61 -31.84 1.81
CA PRO A 518 20.37 -31.15 2.08
C PRO A 518 19.71 -30.76 0.76
N ILE A 519 18.45 -31.15 0.55
CA ILE A 519 17.65 -30.65 -0.56
C ILE A 519 17.63 -29.13 -0.41
N PRO A 520 18.01 -28.34 -1.45
CA PRO A 520 17.97 -26.89 -1.35
C PRO A 520 16.54 -26.44 -1.06
N GLN A 521 16.28 -25.92 0.15
CA GLN A 521 15.01 -25.31 0.49
C GLN A 521 15.00 -23.87 0.01
N VAL A 522 13.96 -23.47 -0.72
CA VAL A 522 13.71 -22.06 -0.99
C VAL A 522 13.25 -21.38 0.31
N PRO A 523 13.64 -20.14 0.61
CA PRO A 523 13.23 -19.53 1.88
C PRO A 523 11.71 -19.37 2.02
N TRP A 524 11.01 -19.01 0.93
CA TRP A 524 9.59 -18.75 0.93
C TRP A 524 8.84 -19.47 -0.20
N LEU A 525 7.67 -20.01 0.09
CA LEU A 525 6.61 -20.29 -0.88
C LEU A 525 5.54 -19.21 -0.72
N VAL A 526 5.22 -18.49 -1.79
CA VAL A 526 4.17 -17.47 -1.78
C VAL A 526 3.08 -17.86 -2.75
N LEU A 527 1.86 -18.01 -2.24
CA LEU A 527 0.67 -18.33 -3.01
C LEU A 527 -0.24 -17.10 -3.06
N LEU A 528 -0.57 -16.61 -4.25
CA LEU A 528 -1.57 -15.57 -4.45
C LEU A 528 -2.80 -16.19 -5.12
N TYR A 529 -3.95 -16.08 -4.47
CA TYR A 529 -5.24 -16.52 -4.97
C TYR A 529 -6.06 -15.29 -5.35
N LEU A 530 -6.09 -14.97 -6.65
CA LEU A 530 -6.70 -13.77 -7.20
C LEU A 530 -8.05 -14.14 -7.84
N GLY A 531 -9.14 -14.02 -7.09
CA GLY A 531 -10.50 -14.13 -7.66
C GLY A 531 -10.94 -12.75 -8.12
N ALA A 532 -10.97 -12.53 -9.42
CA ALA A 532 -11.28 -11.26 -10.09
C ALA A 532 -12.49 -11.38 -11.02
N ASP A 533 -13.23 -12.49 -10.94
CA ASP A 533 -14.51 -12.65 -11.61
C ASP A 533 -15.60 -11.79 -10.96
N ASP A 534 -15.45 -10.49 -11.19
CA ASP A 534 -16.31 -9.45 -10.69
C ASP A 534 -16.83 -8.59 -11.85
N ILE A 535 -18.12 -8.78 -12.13
CA ILE A 535 -18.84 -8.13 -13.23
C ILE A 535 -20.12 -7.47 -12.73
N ASP A 536 -20.48 -6.36 -13.37
CA ASP A 536 -21.77 -5.72 -13.14
C ASP A 536 -22.90 -6.67 -13.63
N PRO A 537 -23.88 -7.02 -12.77
CA PRO A 537 -24.92 -7.99 -13.12
C PRO A 537 -25.81 -7.58 -14.31
N GLU A 538 -25.94 -6.27 -14.57
CA GLU A 538 -26.85 -5.73 -15.59
C GLU A 538 -26.14 -5.53 -16.93
N THR A 539 -24.97 -4.91 -16.89
CA THR A 539 -24.19 -4.55 -18.07
C THR A 539 -23.20 -5.64 -18.48
N ARG A 540 -22.94 -6.62 -17.60
CA ARG A 540 -21.94 -7.68 -17.77
C ARG A 540 -20.53 -7.15 -18.07
N GLN A 541 -20.23 -5.93 -17.61
CA GLN A 541 -18.93 -5.31 -17.77
C GLN A 541 -18.07 -5.52 -16.51
N PRO A 542 -16.73 -5.64 -16.66
CA PRO A 542 -15.82 -5.71 -15.51
C PRO A 542 -15.95 -4.47 -14.62
N THR A 543 -16.00 -4.70 -13.31
CA THR A 543 -16.06 -3.64 -12.30
C THR A 543 -14.70 -2.96 -12.11
N GLY A 544 -14.60 -2.06 -11.13
CA GLY A 544 -13.32 -1.50 -10.73
C GLY A 544 -12.37 -2.55 -10.14
N PHE A 545 -12.89 -3.52 -9.36
CA PHE A 545 -12.05 -4.49 -8.67
C PHE A 545 -11.35 -5.45 -9.64
N ALA A 546 -12.09 -5.97 -10.63
CA ALA A 546 -11.49 -6.77 -11.70
C ALA A 546 -10.32 -6.04 -12.39
N ARG A 547 -10.48 -4.74 -12.70
CA ARG A 547 -9.41 -3.90 -13.29
C ARG A 547 -8.21 -3.73 -12.38
N ALA A 548 -8.43 -3.64 -11.06
CA ALA A 548 -7.34 -3.53 -10.09
C ALA A 548 -6.52 -4.82 -10.01
N VAL A 549 -7.16 -5.99 -10.10
CA VAL A 549 -6.46 -7.28 -10.15
C VAL A 549 -5.73 -7.47 -11.48
N ASP A 550 -6.28 -7.03 -12.61
CA ASP A 550 -5.56 -6.97 -13.88
C ASP A 550 -4.29 -6.11 -13.77
N ALA A 551 -4.40 -4.93 -13.15
CA ALA A 551 -3.25 -4.08 -12.88
C ALA A 551 -2.23 -4.76 -11.95
N LEU A 552 -2.69 -5.56 -10.97
CA LEU A 552 -1.82 -6.41 -10.16
C LEU A 552 -1.07 -7.44 -11.00
N LEU A 553 -1.74 -8.20 -11.87
CA LEU A 553 -1.07 -9.15 -12.76
C LEU A 553 0.00 -8.46 -13.63
N PHE A 554 -0.31 -7.28 -14.15
CA PHE A 554 0.63 -6.48 -14.91
C PHE A 554 1.86 -6.05 -14.08
N LYS A 555 1.64 -5.61 -12.83
CA LYS A 555 2.71 -5.29 -11.86
C LYS A 555 3.56 -6.52 -11.55
N LEU A 556 2.96 -7.70 -11.34
CA LEU A 556 3.67 -8.95 -11.03
C LEU A 556 4.50 -9.46 -12.22
N ARG A 557 4.01 -9.33 -13.46
CA ARG A 557 4.76 -9.69 -14.68
C ARG A 557 6.06 -8.90 -14.85
N ARG A 558 6.12 -7.69 -14.30
CA ARG A 558 7.27 -6.77 -14.38
C ARG A 558 8.13 -6.77 -13.12
N MET A 559 7.70 -7.46 -12.07
CA MET A 559 8.44 -7.53 -10.82
C MET A 559 9.77 -8.29 -11.05
N PRO A 560 10.91 -7.76 -10.60
CA PRO A 560 12.18 -8.47 -10.65
C PRO A 560 12.08 -9.82 -9.90
N TYR A 561 12.62 -10.89 -10.51
CA TYR A 561 12.66 -12.21 -9.88
C TYR A 561 13.26 -12.14 -8.48
N ASN A 562 12.65 -12.78 -7.48
CA ASN A 562 13.16 -12.80 -6.11
C ASN A 562 13.62 -14.22 -5.74
N PRO A 563 14.93 -14.49 -5.63
CA PRO A 563 15.44 -15.84 -5.37
C PRO A 563 15.13 -16.35 -3.95
N ALA A 564 14.64 -15.47 -3.06
CA ALA A 564 14.22 -15.88 -1.73
C ALA A 564 12.81 -16.51 -1.72
N MET A 565 12.09 -16.49 -2.84
CA MET A 565 10.75 -17.06 -2.92
C MET A 565 10.48 -17.85 -4.20
N GLU A 566 9.57 -18.80 -4.10
CA GLU A 566 8.82 -19.34 -5.22
C GLU A 566 7.41 -18.72 -5.18
N LEU A 567 7.02 -17.99 -6.22
CA LEU A 567 5.70 -17.34 -6.32
C LEU A 567 4.81 -18.11 -7.30
N VAL A 568 3.64 -18.52 -6.81
CA VAL A 568 2.57 -19.14 -7.61
C VAL A 568 1.31 -18.28 -7.51
N VAL A 569 0.72 -17.95 -8.65
CA VAL A 569 -0.45 -17.06 -8.74
C VAL A 569 -1.58 -17.82 -9.43
N PHE A 570 -2.68 -18.02 -8.73
CA PHE A 570 -3.97 -18.35 -9.33
C PHE A 570 -4.70 -17.05 -9.67
N TYR A 571 -5.27 -16.99 -10.86
CA TYR A 571 -6.06 -15.87 -11.35
C TYR A 571 -7.32 -16.40 -12.01
N ASP A 572 -8.45 -15.80 -11.71
CA ASP A 572 -9.76 -16.08 -12.32
C ASP A 572 -10.42 -14.74 -12.61
N GLY A 573 -10.60 -14.38 -13.87
CA GLY A 573 -10.92 -13.02 -14.29
C GLY A 573 -12.38 -12.83 -14.68
N PRO A 574 -12.75 -11.63 -15.12
CA PRO A 574 -14.14 -11.27 -15.42
C PRO A 574 -14.63 -11.81 -16.78
N ALA A 575 -13.88 -12.65 -17.49
CA ALA A 575 -14.31 -13.20 -18.77
C ALA A 575 -14.35 -14.72 -18.75
N LEU A 576 -15.49 -15.30 -19.18
CA LEU A 576 -15.62 -16.75 -19.34
C LEU A 576 -14.40 -17.39 -20.03
N GLY A 577 -13.76 -18.29 -19.31
CA GLY A 577 -12.64 -19.09 -19.76
C GLY A 577 -11.26 -18.49 -19.51
N ASP A 578 -11.13 -17.48 -18.66
CA ASP A 578 -9.89 -16.73 -18.46
C ASP A 578 -9.12 -17.10 -17.18
N ALA A 579 -9.54 -18.16 -16.49
CA ALA A 579 -8.80 -18.71 -15.37
C ALA A 579 -7.38 -19.09 -15.81
N LYS A 580 -6.40 -18.79 -14.95
CA LYS A 580 -4.97 -19.02 -15.18
C LYS A 580 -4.21 -19.36 -13.91
N ILE A 581 -3.15 -20.14 -14.07
CA ILE A 581 -2.11 -20.29 -13.05
C ILE A 581 -0.77 -19.87 -13.62
N TYR A 582 -0.10 -18.97 -12.90
CA TYR A 582 1.22 -18.47 -13.25
C TYR A 582 2.26 -18.83 -12.21
N ARG A 583 3.51 -18.93 -12.64
CA ARG A 583 4.68 -19.03 -11.77
C ARG A 583 5.71 -17.98 -12.15
N LEU A 584 6.27 -17.30 -11.16
CA LEU A 584 7.42 -16.44 -11.38
C LEU A 584 8.70 -17.26 -11.25
N ARG A 585 9.43 -17.37 -12.36
CA ARG A 585 10.72 -18.06 -12.47
C ARG A 585 11.83 -17.08 -12.84
N PRO A 586 13.12 -17.47 -12.76
CA PRO A 586 14.22 -16.64 -13.24
C PRO A 586 14.03 -16.16 -14.69
N GLU A 587 13.44 -17.00 -15.54
CA GLU A 587 13.12 -16.73 -16.94
C GLU A 587 11.86 -15.88 -17.18
N GLY A 588 11.09 -15.57 -16.12
CA GLY A 588 9.93 -14.68 -16.19
C GLY A 588 8.66 -15.25 -15.57
N PHE A 589 7.55 -14.54 -15.80
CA PHE A 589 6.22 -14.91 -15.32
C PHE A 589 5.54 -15.84 -16.34
N ILE A 590 5.53 -17.14 -16.06
CA ILE A 590 5.12 -18.19 -17.00
C ILE A 590 3.71 -18.68 -16.68
N ASP A 591 2.86 -18.76 -17.71
CA ASP A 591 1.57 -19.47 -17.66
C ASP A 591 1.82 -20.98 -17.61
N VAL A 592 1.44 -21.61 -16.50
CA VAL A 592 1.57 -23.06 -16.25
C VAL A 592 0.21 -23.73 -16.10
N THR A 593 -0.86 -23.09 -16.56
CA THR A 593 -2.25 -23.56 -16.44
C THR A 593 -2.42 -25.00 -16.92
N GLU A 594 -1.86 -25.33 -18.09
CA GLU A 594 -1.99 -26.66 -18.68
C GLU A 594 -1.25 -27.75 -17.88
N GLN A 595 -0.22 -27.39 -17.11
CA GLN A 595 0.43 -28.30 -16.16
C GLN A 595 -0.45 -28.56 -14.94
N ALA A 596 -1.19 -27.54 -14.48
CA ALA A 596 -2.12 -27.67 -13.37
C ALA A 596 -3.32 -28.53 -13.74
N VAL A 597 -3.95 -28.24 -14.87
CA VAL A 597 -5.09 -28.98 -15.42
C VAL A 597 -4.77 -30.48 -15.60
N ALA A 598 -3.56 -30.82 -16.04
CA ALA A 598 -3.18 -32.22 -16.25
C ALA A 598 -2.91 -32.98 -14.93
N SER A 599 -2.89 -32.29 -13.79
CA SER A 599 -2.59 -32.90 -12.50
C SER A 599 -3.81 -33.61 -11.89
N PRO A 600 -3.64 -34.79 -11.27
CA PRO A 600 -4.72 -35.45 -10.54
C PRO A 600 -5.19 -34.68 -9.30
N LEU A 601 -4.46 -33.64 -8.88
CA LEU A 601 -4.82 -32.75 -7.77
C LEU A 601 -5.89 -31.71 -8.15
N TRP A 602 -6.32 -31.70 -9.41
CA TRP A 602 -7.51 -30.99 -9.88
C TRP A 602 -8.56 -31.99 -10.38
N PRO A 603 -9.06 -32.92 -9.53
CA PRO A 603 -9.81 -34.10 -9.97
C PRO A 603 -11.17 -33.77 -10.60
N SER A 604 -11.74 -32.60 -10.29
CA SER A 604 -12.96 -32.07 -10.89
C SER A 604 -12.71 -31.15 -12.10
N GLY A 605 -11.43 -30.84 -12.40
CA GLY A 605 -10.87 -30.35 -13.66
C GLY A 605 -11.60 -29.21 -14.38
N TRP A 606 -10.97 -28.03 -14.37
CA TRP A 606 -11.28 -26.84 -15.16
C TRP A 606 -12.00 -27.14 -16.48
N THR A 607 -13.28 -26.80 -16.57
CA THR A 607 -14.11 -27.11 -17.74
C THR A 607 -13.83 -26.16 -18.89
N GLY A 608 -13.69 -26.68 -20.12
CA GLY A 608 -13.48 -25.88 -21.33
C GLY A 608 -12.31 -26.32 -22.20
N GLU A 609 -12.19 -25.73 -23.38
CA GLU A 609 -11.06 -25.94 -24.30
C GLU A 609 -9.82 -25.18 -23.82
N ARG A 610 -8.62 -25.57 -24.29
CA ARG A 610 -7.36 -24.89 -23.96
C ARG A 610 -7.49 -23.39 -24.25
N GLY A 611 -7.26 -22.57 -23.22
CA GLY A 611 -7.35 -21.10 -23.31
C GLY A 611 -8.74 -20.51 -23.07
N HIS A 612 -9.75 -21.36 -22.80
CA HIS A 612 -11.14 -20.98 -22.50
C HIS A 612 -11.68 -21.79 -21.32
N ARG A 613 -10.88 -21.93 -20.24
CA ARG A 613 -11.24 -22.75 -19.09
C ARG A 613 -11.69 -21.88 -17.92
N GLU A 614 -12.82 -22.23 -17.34
CA GLU A 614 -13.42 -21.52 -16.21
C GLU A 614 -13.39 -22.37 -14.94
N VAL A 615 -13.32 -21.71 -13.79
CA VAL A 615 -13.44 -22.31 -12.46
C VAL A 615 -14.26 -21.43 -11.53
N ASP A 616 -14.88 -22.05 -10.53
CA ASP A 616 -15.53 -21.31 -9.45
C ASP A 616 -14.48 -20.87 -8.42
N SER A 617 -14.04 -19.61 -8.47
CA SER A 617 -13.10 -19.05 -7.49
C SER A 617 -13.74 -18.76 -6.12
N GLY A 618 -15.06 -18.89 -6.01
CA GLY A 618 -15.81 -18.90 -4.76
C GLY A 618 -16.00 -20.29 -4.14
N SER A 619 -15.38 -21.33 -4.72
CA SER A 619 -15.44 -22.69 -4.19
C SER A 619 -14.27 -23.02 -3.24
N MET A 620 -14.60 -23.63 -2.10
CA MET A 620 -13.57 -24.18 -1.18
C MET A 620 -12.70 -25.25 -1.86
N ALA A 621 -13.26 -26.00 -2.82
CA ALA A 621 -12.53 -27.04 -3.53
C ALA A 621 -11.48 -26.45 -4.46
N THR A 622 -11.78 -25.33 -5.15
CA THR A 622 -10.82 -24.62 -6.00
C THR A 622 -9.64 -24.11 -5.19
N LEU A 623 -9.90 -23.49 -4.02
CA LEU A 623 -8.85 -23.04 -3.12
C LEU A 623 -7.97 -24.20 -2.61
N GLY A 624 -8.60 -25.29 -2.13
CA GLY A 624 -7.89 -26.48 -1.66
C GLY A 624 -7.02 -27.13 -2.74
N ASN A 625 -7.58 -27.32 -3.94
CA ASN A 625 -6.85 -27.88 -5.08
C ASN A 625 -5.66 -27.01 -5.49
N PHE A 626 -5.82 -25.68 -5.46
CA PHE A 626 -4.72 -24.76 -5.74
C PHE A 626 -3.59 -24.90 -4.72
N ILE A 627 -3.92 -24.95 -3.43
CA ILE A 627 -2.94 -25.11 -2.35
C ILE A 627 -2.19 -26.43 -2.49
N ASP A 628 -2.92 -27.54 -2.64
CA ASP A 628 -2.35 -28.88 -2.74
C ASP A 628 -1.48 -29.01 -3.99
N TRP A 629 -1.97 -28.51 -5.14
CA TRP A 629 -1.22 -28.52 -6.38
C TRP A 629 0.07 -27.70 -6.27
N ALA A 630 -0.02 -26.46 -5.77
CA ALA A 630 1.13 -25.56 -5.68
C ALA A 630 2.21 -26.15 -4.77
N ARG A 631 1.84 -26.75 -3.63
CA ARG A 631 2.78 -27.43 -2.73
C ARG A 631 3.40 -28.67 -3.36
N ALA A 632 2.65 -29.43 -4.15
CA ALA A 632 3.18 -30.62 -4.81
C ALA A 632 4.20 -30.31 -5.92
N VAL A 633 4.08 -29.17 -6.61
CA VAL A 633 4.93 -28.81 -7.77
C VAL A 633 6.04 -27.79 -7.47
N THR A 634 6.16 -27.37 -6.21
CA THR A 634 7.19 -26.44 -5.75
C THR A 634 8.19 -27.13 -4.82
N PRO A 635 9.47 -26.70 -4.80
CA PRO A 635 10.43 -27.22 -3.84
C PRO A 635 9.96 -26.93 -2.40
N PRO A 636 10.33 -27.76 -1.41
CA PRO A 636 10.05 -27.48 -0.01
C PRO A 636 10.58 -26.10 0.38
N ALA A 637 9.74 -25.31 1.02
CA ALA A 637 10.09 -23.98 1.51
C ALA A 637 10.27 -23.97 3.03
N ARG A 638 11.09 -23.05 3.54
CA ARG A 638 11.23 -22.83 4.98
C ARG A 638 9.99 -22.14 5.57
N TYR A 639 9.43 -21.18 4.84
CA TYR A 639 8.24 -20.44 5.20
C TYR A 639 7.23 -20.45 4.05
N SER A 640 5.95 -20.28 4.36
CA SER A 640 4.87 -20.25 3.39
C SER A 640 3.86 -19.13 3.68
N MET A 641 3.45 -18.43 2.62
CA MET A 641 2.43 -17.40 2.65
C MET A 641 1.28 -17.76 1.69
N LEU A 642 0.05 -17.52 2.11
CA LEU A 642 -1.14 -17.51 1.26
C LEU A 642 -1.81 -16.14 1.34
N SER A 643 -2.01 -15.48 0.20
CA SER A 643 -2.84 -14.29 0.10
C SER A 643 -4.10 -14.60 -0.70
N ILE A 644 -5.27 -14.28 -0.16
CA ILE A 644 -6.55 -14.38 -0.85
C ILE A 644 -7.03 -12.97 -1.15
N VAL A 645 -7.10 -12.62 -2.43
CA VAL A 645 -7.39 -11.28 -2.95
C VAL A 645 -8.74 -11.32 -3.66
N ASN A 646 -9.76 -10.80 -3.00
CA ASN A 646 -11.13 -10.71 -3.50
C ASN A 646 -11.96 -9.87 -2.50
N HIS A 647 -13.26 -9.69 -2.77
CA HIS A 647 -14.26 -9.27 -1.82
C HIS A 647 -14.28 -10.13 -0.55
N GLY A 648 -14.67 -9.47 0.54
CA GLY A 648 -14.92 -10.08 1.83
C GLY A 648 -16.12 -9.42 2.51
N GLY A 649 -16.80 -10.18 3.35
CA GLY A 649 -17.91 -9.66 4.16
C GLY A 649 -17.90 -10.15 5.61
N GLY A 650 -16.71 -10.54 6.09
CA GLY A 650 -16.52 -11.11 7.43
C GLY A 650 -17.02 -12.54 7.53
N TRP A 651 -17.50 -12.92 8.72
CA TRP A 651 -17.96 -14.28 8.97
C TRP A 651 -19.17 -14.63 8.10
N ALA A 652 -19.29 -15.89 7.70
CA ALA A 652 -20.40 -16.35 6.91
C ALA A 652 -20.77 -17.80 7.22
N PRO A 653 -22.08 -18.10 7.31
CA PRO A 653 -22.55 -19.46 7.54
C PRO A 653 -22.26 -20.38 6.36
N ASP A 654 -22.23 -21.67 6.67
CA ASP A 654 -22.18 -22.79 5.76
C ASP A 654 -23.58 -23.34 5.43
N TYR A 655 -24.03 -23.11 4.19
CA TYR A 655 -25.32 -23.61 3.69
C TYR A 655 -25.27 -25.01 3.06
N ASN A 656 -24.10 -25.68 3.03
CA ASN A 656 -23.92 -27.01 2.43
C ASN A 656 -24.37 -27.13 0.96
N ASP A 657 -24.19 -26.08 0.15
CA ASP A 657 -24.59 -26.06 -1.27
C ASP A 657 -23.34 -26.15 -2.18
N PRO A 658 -23.03 -27.31 -2.81
CA PRO A 658 -21.90 -27.48 -3.72
C PRO A 658 -22.24 -27.05 -5.17
N PRO A 659 -21.30 -26.51 -5.97
CA PRO A 659 -19.85 -26.43 -5.74
C PRO A 659 -19.37 -25.23 -4.91
N GLY A 660 -20.25 -24.26 -4.67
CA GLY A 660 -20.07 -23.07 -3.84
C GLY A 660 -21.46 -22.57 -3.43
N GLN A 661 -21.55 -21.80 -2.34
CA GLN A 661 -22.86 -21.34 -1.87
C GLN A 661 -23.37 -20.23 -2.79
N PRO A 662 -24.41 -20.45 -3.61
CA PRO A 662 -24.87 -19.45 -4.54
C PRO A 662 -25.43 -18.27 -3.75
N ARG A 663 -24.77 -17.11 -3.83
CA ARG A 663 -25.21 -15.89 -3.17
C ARG A 663 -25.77 -14.86 -4.15
N GLY A 664 -26.00 -15.27 -5.40
CA GLY A 664 -26.61 -14.41 -6.41
C GLY A 664 -27.29 -15.13 -7.59
N GLY A 665 -28.18 -14.40 -8.24
CA GLY A 665 -28.69 -14.65 -9.59
C GLY A 665 -28.53 -13.38 -10.43
N SER A 666 -28.85 -13.42 -11.73
CA SER A 666 -28.57 -12.29 -12.66
C SER A 666 -29.22 -10.94 -12.31
N ARG A 667 -30.16 -10.90 -11.34
CA ARG A 667 -30.87 -9.67 -10.93
C ARG A 667 -31.13 -9.54 -9.42
N VAL A 668 -30.79 -10.56 -8.62
CA VAL A 668 -31.12 -10.62 -7.19
C VAL A 668 -29.96 -11.30 -6.48
N GLN A 669 -29.35 -10.62 -5.51
CA GLN A 669 -28.25 -11.14 -4.73
C GLN A 669 -28.75 -11.57 -3.36
N ALA A 670 -28.58 -12.86 -3.05
CA ALA A 670 -28.96 -13.45 -1.78
C ALA A 670 -27.71 -13.78 -0.95
N GLY A 671 -27.18 -12.85 -0.16
CA GLY A 671 -26.05 -13.17 0.73
C GLY A 671 -25.55 -12.05 1.62
N GLY A 672 -26.02 -10.82 1.43
CA GLY A 672 -25.42 -9.65 2.08
C GLY A 672 -23.91 -9.55 1.85
N TRP A 673 -23.39 -10.10 0.74
CA TRP A 673 -21.97 -10.09 0.36
C TRP A 673 -21.00 -10.65 1.40
N ARG A 674 -21.45 -11.62 2.22
CA ARG A 674 -20.60 -12.30 3.22
C ARG A 674 -19.62 -13.28 2.59
N GLY A 675 -18.71 -13.80 3.41
CA GLY A 675 -17.76 -14.83 3.00
C GLY A 675 -16.52 -14.22 2.37
N LEU A 676 -15.70 -15.06 1.77
CA LEU A 676 -14.45 -14.67 1.11
C LEU A 676 -14.43 -15.23 -0.31
N SER A 677 -13.79 -14.51 -1.22
CA SER A 677 -13.64 -14.93 -2.61
C SER A 677 -14.97 -15.00 -3.35
N LEU A 678 -15.52 -13.86 -3.73
CA LEU A 678 -16.75 -13.78 -4.52
C LEU A 678 -16.45 -14.14 -5.99
N ASP A 679 -17.34 -14.92 -6.59
CA ASP A 679 -17.31 -15.28 -8.01
C ASP A 679 -18.70 -15.05 -8.62
N MET A 680 -18.77 -14.13 -9.59
CA MET A 680 -20.05 -13.66 -10.13
C MET A 680 -20.59 -14.50 -11.28
N GLN A 681 -19.75 -15.15 -12.07
CA GLN A 681 -20.17 -15.97 -13.21
C GLN A 681 -20.57 -17.37 -12.80
N SER A 682 -20.13 -17.84 -11.64
CA SER A 682 -20.51 -19.12 -11.03
C SER A 682 -21.76 -19.03 -10.15
N GLY A 683 -22.59 -17.99 -10.30
CA GLY A 683 -23.83 -17.82 -9.54
C GLY A 683 -23.66 -17.02 -8.25
N GLY A 684 -22.70 -16.09 -8.22
CA GLY A 684 -22.42 -15.26 -7.04
C GLY A 684 -21.91 -16.10 -5.88
N THR A 685 -21.09 -17.12 -6.12
CA THR A 685 -20.58 -18.02 -5.09
C THR A 685 -19.56 -17.32 -4.22
N SER A 686 -19.43 -17.77 -2.97
CA SER A 686 -18.35 -17.36 -2.07
C SER A 686 -18.04 -18.46 -1.06
N ILE A 687 -16.84 -18.41 -0.50
CA ILE A 687 -16.37 -19.38 0.48
C ILE A 687 -16.89 -18.97 1.87
N SER A 688 -17.58 -19.88 2.56
CA SER A 688 -17.99 -19.71 3.96
C SER A 688 -16.80 -19.72 4.91
N THR A 689 -16.98 -19.19 6.13
CA THR A 689 -15.88 -19.20 7.13
C THR A 689 -15.39 -20.61 7.41
N ARG A 690 -16.31 -21.55 7.64
CA ARG A 690 -16.01 -22.98 7.78
C ARG A 690 -15.31 -23.57 6.55
N GLY A 691 -15.78 -23.22 5.35
CA GLY A 691 -15.19 -23.68 4.09
C GLY A 691 -13.73 -23.25 3.93
N ILE A 692 -13.38 -22.04 4.38
CA ILE A 692 -11.98 -21.58 4.42
C ILE A 692 -11.17 -22.45 5.39
N GLY A 693 -11.69 -22.70 6.60
CA GLY A 693 -11.05 -23.59 7.57
C GLY A 693 -10.78 -25.00 7.01
N GLN A 694 -11.76 -25.55 6.28
CA GLN A 694 -11.65 -26.85 5.62
C GLN A 694 -10.63 -26.84 4.47
N ALA A 695 -10.65 -25.82 3.61
CA ALA A 695 -9.71 -25.69 2.50
C ALA A 695 -8.25 -25.55 2.97
N LEU A 696 -8.02 -24.85 4.09
CA LEU A 696 -6.69 -24.67 4.67
C LEU A 696 -6.26 -25.86 5.55
N GLY A 697 -7.19 -26.69 6.01
CA GLY A 697 -7.00 -27.83 6.92
C GLY A 697 -6.15 -29.00 6.38
N SER A 698 -5.44 -28.80 5.27
CA SER A 698 -4.43 -29.72 4.74
C SER A 698 -3.33 -30.05 5.77
N THR A 699 -2.60 -31.15 5.56
CA THR A 699 -1.56 -31.67 6.48
C THR A 699 -0.39 -30.73 6.80
N GLN A 700 -0.28 -29.57 6.14
CA GLN A 700 0.78 -28.59 6.35
C GLN A 700 0.20 -27.19 6.59
N SER A 701 0.57 -26.55 7.70
CA SER A 701 0.13 -25.20 8.05
C SER A 701 0.85 -24.13 7.22
N PHE A 702 0.23 -22.96 7.05
CA PHE A 702 0.89 -21.76 6.55
C PHE A 702 1.59 -20.99 7.66
N ASP A 703 2.67 -20.29 7.34
CA ASP A 703 3.28 -19.37 8.30
C ASP A 703 2.54 -18.04 8.33
N LEU A 704 2.06 -17.58 7.17
CA LEU A 704 1.31 -16.34 7.03
C LEU A 704 0.11 -16.51 6.10
N VAL A 705 -1.07 -16.12 6.56
CA VAL A 705 -2.24 -15.90 5.71
C VAL A 705 -2.53 -14.40 5.64
N PHE A 706 -2.87 -13.90 4.47
CA PHE A 706 -3.35 -12.53 4.29
C PHE A 706 -4.72 -12.58 3.60
N TYR A 707 -5.75 -12.15 4.31
CA TYR A 707 -7.04 -11.82 3.72
C TYR A 707 -7.00 -10.38 3.23
N ASP A 708 -6.70 -10.19 1.94
CA ASP A 708 -6.74 -8.88 1.29
C ASP A 708 -8.15 -8.62 0.77
N ALA A 709 -9.07 -8.59 1.74
CA ALA A 709 -10.51 -8.62 1.55
C ALA A 709 -11.21 -7.89 2.71
N CYS A 710 -12.33 -7.22 2.41
CA CYS A 710 -13.06 -6.41 3.39
C CYS A 710 -13.55 -7.22 4.59
N LEU A 711 -13.57 -6.57 5.77
CA LEU A 711 -14.24 -7.08 6.98
C LEU A 711 -13.70 -8.42 7.51
N MET A 712 -12.56 -8.92 7.02
CA MET A 712 -12.02 -10.23 7.40
C MET A 712 -11.22 -10.22 8.71
N GLY A 713 -10.95 -9.05 9.29
CA GLY A 713 -10.24 -8.85 10.55
C GLY A 713 -11.08 -9.15 11.78
N MET A 714 -11.76 -10.29 11.79
CA MET A 714 -12.66 -10.74 12.87
C MET A 714 -12.04 -11.88 13.68
N ILE A 715 -12.43 -12.01 14.95
CA ILE A 715 -12.01 -13.15 15.76
C ILE A 715 -12.60 -14.46 15.22
N GLU A 716 -13.80 -14.46 14.66
CA GLU A 716 -14.44 -15.63 14.07
C GLU A 716 -13.61 -16.21 12.91
N THR A 717 -13.19 -15.35 11.98
CA THR A 717 -12.39 -15.75 10.80
C THR A 717 -10.97 -16.13 11.20
N ALA A 718 -10.37 -15.42 12.17
CA ALA A 718 -9.05 -15.73 12.70
C ALA A 718 -9.02 -17.06 13.48
N TYR A 719 -10.04 -17.30 14.30
CA TYR A 719 -10.14 -18.51 15.12
C TYR A 719 -10.34 -19.74 14.24
N GLU A 720 -11.13 -19.65 13.18
CA GLU A 720 -11.38 -20.78 12.28
C GLU A 720 -10.09 -21.35 11.66
N ILE A 721 -9.09 -20.51 11.38
CA ILE A 721 -7.81 -20.93 10.77
C ILE A 721 -6.64 -21.04 11.75
N ARG A 722 -6.87 -20.94 13.07
CA ARG A 722 -5.82 -20.85 14.10
C ARG A 722 -4.82 -22.01 14.14
N ASP A 723 -5.26 -23.19 13.69
CA ASP A 723 -4.44 -24.40 13.62
C ASP A 723 -3.81 -24.61 12.23
N SER A 724 -4.30 -23.88 11.22
CA SER A 724 -3.82 -23.94 9.83
C SER A 724 -2.85 -22.82 9.49
N ALA A 725 -2.69 -21.80 10.34
CA ALA A 725 -1.75 -20.71 10.16
C ALA A 725 -1.10 -20.22 11.47
N ASP A 726 0.12 -19.66 11.37
CA ASP A 726 0.80 -19.01 12.51
C ASP A 726 0.44 -17.53 12.63
N TYR A 727 0.39 -16.80 11.52
CA TYR A 727 0.05 -15.38 11.46
C TYR A 727 -1.07 -15.10 10.47
N LEU A 728 -1.90 -14.09 10.76
CA LEU A 728 -2.93 -13.56 9.86
C LEU A 728 -2.77 -12.05 9.69
N VAL A 729 -2.88 -11.56 8.47
CA VAL A 729 -3.12 -10.14 8.18
C VAL A 729 -4.55 -9.99 7.65
N ALA A 730 -5.30 -9.02 8.16
CA ALA A 730 -6.67 -8.74 7.72
C ALA A 730 -7.14 -7.35 8.19
N GLY A 731 -8.19 -6.82 7.55
CA GLY A 731 -8.78 -5.51 7.88
C GLY A 731 -10.15 -5.64 8.53
N GLN A 732 -10.46 -4.76 9.49
CA GLN A 732 -11.75 -4.79 10.21
C GLN A 732 -12.87 -4.08 9.45
N ASN A 733 -12.53 -3.15 8.57
CA ASN A 733 -13.47 -2.35 7.78
C ASN A 733 -13.44 -2.73 6.30
N MET A 734 -14.19 -2.00 5.47
CA MET A 734 -13.96 -1.99 4.03
C MET A 734 -12.52 -1.58 3.68
N LEU A 735 -11.97 -2.25 2.66
CA LEU A 735 -10.61 -2.15 2.16
C LEU A 735 -10.59 -1.64 0.71
N PHE A 736 -9.40 -1.26 0.23
CA PHE A 736 -9.19 -0.69 -1.11
C PHE A 736 -8.24 -1.57 -1.92
N ALA A 737 -8.56 -1.76 -3.20
CA ALA A 737 -7.83 -2.64 -4.10
C ALA A 737 -6.57 -1.98 -4.72
N GLU A 738 -5.68 -1.42 -3.90
CA GLU A 738 -4.42 -0.83 -4.37
C GLU A 738 -3.38 -1.92 -4.74
N LEU A 739 -3.46 -3.05 -4.03
CA LEU A 739 -2.74 -4.31 -4.30
C LEU A 739 -1.24 -4.12 -4.64
N PRO A 740 -0.40 -3.53 -3.76
CA PRO A 740 1.01 -3.27 -4.05
C PRO A 740 1.91 -4.51 -3.76
N TYR A 741 1.52 -5.69 -4.23
CA TYR A 741 2.25 -6.94 -3.98
C TYR A 741 3.68 -6.93 -4.54
N GLN A 742 3.94 -6.18 -5.60
CA GLN A 742 5.30 -5.97 -6.12
C GLN A 742 6.23 -5.33 -5.07
N ILE A 743 5.66 -4.60 -4.10
CA ILE A 743 6.39 -4.04 -2.97
C ILE A 743 6.56 -5.10 -1.89
N TYR A 744 5.47 -5.71 -1.42
CA TYR A 744 5.49 -6.73 -0.35
C TYR A 744 6.47 -7.88 -0.65
N LEU A 745 6.49 -8.32 -1.91
CA LEU A 745 7.25 -9.48 -2.38
C LEU A 745 8.63 -9.12 -2.97
N SER A 746 8.99 -7.83 -2.97
CA SER A 746 10.30 -7.39 -3.44
C SER A 746 11.43 -7.99 -2.59
N ARG A 747 12.63 -8.13 -3.17
CA ARG A 747 13.83 -8.61 -2.45
C ARG A 747 14.17 -7.78 -1.21
N HIS A 748 13.68 -6.54 -1.13
CA HIS A 748 13.90 -5.66 0.01
C HIS A 748 13.04 -6.09 1.22
N TYR A 749 11.75 -6.29 1.01
CA TYR A 749 10.81 -6.64 2.08
C TYR A 749 10.66 -8.15 2.30
N LEU A 750 10.95 -8.98 1.30
CA LEU A 750 10.97 -10.44 1.37
C LEU A 750 12.33 -10.98 0.91
N ASN A 751 13.18 -11.38 1.86
CA ASN A 751 14.46 -12.01 1.58
C ASN A 751 14.63 -13.29 2.41
N ALA A 752 15.77 -13.97 2.23
CA ALA A 752 16.04 -15.27 2.86
C ALA A 752 16.02 -15.25 4.40
N THR A 753 16.14 -14.06 5.01
CA THR A 753 16.12 -13.87 6.47
C THR A 753 14.82 -13.27 7.00
N THR A 754 13.92 -12.81 6.12
CA THR A 754 12.62 -12.27 6.55
C THR A 754 11.81 -13.37 7.23
N THR A 755 11.43 -13.14 8.48
CA THR A 755 10.53 -14.05 9.21
C THR A 755 9.07 -13.76 8.90
N PRO A 756 8.16 -14.71 9.11
CA PRO A 756 6.73 -14.49 8.89
C PRO A 756 6.13 -13.35 9.70
N ARG A 757 6.50 -13.21 10.98
CA ARG A 757 6.10 -12.07 11.81
C ARG A 757 6.56 -10.73 11.22
N GLN A 758 7.79 -10.67 10.71
CA GLN A 758 8.31 -9.46 10.08
C GLN A 758 7.59 -9.13 8.78
N LEU A 759 7.29 -10.13 7.94
CA LEU A 759 6.55 -9.92 6.70
C LEU A 759 5.14 -9.42 6.99
N ALA A 760 4.44 -10.02 7.95
CA ALA A 760 3.11 -9.58 8.37
C ALA A 760 3.08 -8.12 8.86
N ALA A 761 4.03 -7.74 9.74
CA ALA A 761 4.15 -6.35 10.21
C ALA A 761 4.49 -5.38 9.06
N ARG A 762 5.31 -5.82 8.10
CA ARG A 762 5.63 -5.04 6.89
C ARG A 762 4.39 -4.83 6.03
N ILE A 763 3.57 -5.85 5.79
CA ILE A 763 2.32 -5.69 5.02
C ILE A 763 1.43 -4.63 5.68
N VAL A 764 1.21 -4.68 7.00
CA VAL A 764 0.46 -3.65 7.74
C VAL A 764 1.04 -2.24 7.55
N THR A 765 2.37 -2.12 7.63
CA THR A 765 3.06 -0.84 7.45
C THR A 765 2.94 -0.31 6.02
N LEU A 766 3.04 -1.21 5.04
CA LEU A 766 3.10 -0.88 3.63
C LEU A 766 1.71 -0.77 2.96
N TYR A 767 0.66 -1.22 3.65
CA TYR A 767 -0.70 -1.23 3.12
C TYR A 767 -1.12 0.18 2.68
N ASN A 768 -1.57 0.30 1.43
CA ASN A 768 -1.95 1.55 0.77
C ASN A 768 -0.90 2.68 0.88
N LEU A 769 0.40 2.35 0.90
CA LEU A 769 1.45 3.36 0.75
C LEU A 769 1.29 4.12 -0.58
N GLY A 770 1.50 5.44 -0.54
CA GLY A 770 1.37 6.32 -1.72
C GLY A 770 -0.06 6.79 -2.01
N VAL A 771 -1.04 6.39 -1.20
CA VAL A 771 -2.45 6.76 -1.36
C VAL A 771 -2.81 7.84 -0.35
N ASN A 772 -3.62 8.83 -0.75
CA ASN A 772 -4.09 9.86 0.18
C ASN A 772 -5.00 9.22 1.26
N PRO A 773 -4.53 9.13 2.52
CA PRO A 773 -5.27 8.48 3.58
C PRO A 773 -6.60 9.18 3.90
N ARG A 774 -6.73 10.48 3.56
CA ARG A 774 -7.95 11.24 3.78
C ARG A 774 -9.09 10.86 2.82
N LEU A 775 -8.80 10.21 1.69
CA LEU A 775 -9.80 9.80 0.71
C LEU A 775 -10.06 8.29 0.74
N ASN A 776 -9.10 7.50 1.25
CA ASN A 776 -9.20 6.05 1.34
C ASN A 776 -8.95 5.59 2.79
N PRO A 777 -9.89 5.81 3.73
CA PRO A 777 -9.76 5.42 5.14
C PRO A 777 -9.86 3.90 5.35
N PHE A 778 -8.88 3.29 6.01
CA PHE A 778 -8.79 1.83 6.16
C PHE A 778 -8.38 1.39 7.57
N THR A 779 -8.57 0.10 7.87
CA THR A 779 -7.99 -0.59 9.02
C THR A 779 -7.30 -1.87 8.57
N ILE A 780 -6.09 -2.13 9.06
CA ILE A 780 -5.35 -3.36 8.74
C ILE A 780 -4.47 -3.75 9.93
N ALA A 781 -4.46 -5.03 10.29
CA ALA A 781 -3.71 -5.54 11.44
C ALA A 781 -3.07 -6.89 11.16
N ALA A 782 -2.03 -7.21 11.94
CA ALA A 782 -1.35 -8.50 11.95
C ALA A 782 -1.55 -9.21 13.30
N LEU A 783 -1.98 -10.46 13.22
CA LEU A 783 -2.42 -11.31 14.31
C LEU A 783 -1.49 -12.52 14.47
N ASP A 784 -1.12 -12.87 15.70
CA ASP A 784 -0.44 -14.11 16.07
C ASP A 784 -1.48 -15.18 16.46
N LEU A 785 -1.87 -16.01 15.50
CA LEU A 785 -2.93 -17.00 15.66
C LEU A 785 -2.57 -18.12 16.62
N ARG A 786 -1.27 -18.32 16.89
CA ARG A 786 -0.83 -19.27 17.91
C ARG A 786 -1.40 -18.89 19.27
N GLN A 787 -1.65 -17.61 19.52
CA GLN A 787 -2.27 -17.11 20.76
C GLN A 787 -3.76 -17.45 20.88
N LEU A 788 -4.38 -17.99 19.83
CA LEU A 788 -5.78 -18.45 19.81
C LEU A 788 -5.92 -19.97 19.91
N ARG A 789 -4.82 -20.73 19.75
CA ARG A 789 -4.87 -22.21 19.74
C ARG A 789 -5.40 -22.77 21.05
N THR A 790 -6.17 -23.85 20.95
CA THR A 790 -6.75 -24.57 22.10
C THR A 790 -5.68 -25.21 22.98
N SER A 791 -4.47 -25.44 22.45
CA SER A 791 -3.30 -25.84 23.25
C SER A 791 -2.86 -24.80 24.28
N ARG A 792 -3.31 -23.54 24.15
CA ARG A 792 -3.15 -22.49 25.16
C ARG A 792 -4.45 -22.36 25.96
N PRO A 793 -4.49 -22.80 27.23
CA PRO A 793 -5.73 -22.87 28.01
C PRO A 793 -6.35 -21.49 28.30
N ASP A 794 -5.54 -20.44 28.48
CA ASP A 794 -6.01 -19.07 28.77
C ASP A 794 -5.92 -18.14 27.54
N ASN A 795 -6.20 -18.67 26.35
CA ASN A 795 -6.16 -17.91 25.10
C ASN A 795 -7.23 -16.80 25.04
N LEU A 796 -7.14 -15.91 24.05
CA LEU A 796 -8.09 -14.79 23.90
C LEU A 796 -9.55 -15.25 23.79
N ALA A 797 -9.82 -16.33 23.06
CA ALA A 797 -11.18 -16.84 22.87
C ALA A 797 -11.80 -17.33 24.20
N VAL A 798 -11.01 -18.02 25.03
CA VAL A 798 -11.43 -18.41 26.39
C VAL A 798 -11.74 -17.17 27.24
N ARG A 799 -10.93 -16.12 27.17
CA ARG A 799 -11.17 -14.87 27.90
C ARG A 799 -12.43 -14.14 27.43
N VAL A 800 -12.73 -14.19 26.13
CA VAL A 800 -14.00 -13.71 25.57
C VAL A 800 -15.18 -14.54 26.11
N ASN A 801 -15.03 -15.87 26.20
CA ASN A 801 -16.05 -16.73 26.79
C ASN A 801 -16.29 -16.39 28.26
N THR A 802 -15.22 -16.22 29.06
CA THR A 802 -15.32 -15.83 30.48
C THR A 802 -15.98 -14.47 30.67
N LEU A 803 -15.71 -13.50 29.79
CA LEU A 803 -16.42 -12.22 29.79
C LEU A 803 -17.93 -12.44 29.56
N ALA A 804 -18.29 -13.27 28.59
CA ALA A 804 -19.70 -13.57 28.33
C ALA A 804 -20.38 -14.29 29.49
N GLU A 805 -19.71 -15.25 30.12
CA GLU A 805 -20.20 -15.95 31.32
C GLU A 805 -20.47 -14.97 32.47
N ALA A 806 -19.54 -14.07 32.74
CA ALA A 806 -19.70 -13.05 33.80
C ALA A 806 -20.85 -12.07 33.51
N LEU A 807 -21.11 -11.76 32.24
CA LEU A 807 -22.25 -10.94 31.83
C LEU A 807 -23.57 -11.70 31.93
N LEU A 808 -23.61 -12.96 31.45
CA LEU A 808 -24.79 -13.82 31.52
C LEU A 808 -25.25 -14.08 32.95
N GLU A 809 -24.31 -14.34 33.88
CA GLU A 809 -24.62 -14.57 35.30
C GLU A 809 -25.30 -13.35 35.94
N ALA A 810 -24.98 -12.15 35.48
CA ALA A 810 -25.54 -10.90 36.00
C ALA A 810 -26.82 -10.42 35.29
N LEU A 811 -27.11 -10.95 34.10
CA LEU A 811 -28.31 -10.60 33.34
C LEU A 811 -29.54 -11.34 33.85
N PRO A 812 -30.72 -10.69 33.94
CA PRO A 812 -31.96 -11.37 34.28
C PRO A 812 -32.39 -12.37 33.19
N ASP A 813 -33.18 -13.37 33.58
CA ASP A 813 -33.81 -14.34 32.68
C ASP A 813 -35.34 -14.38 32.91
N PRO A 814 -36.17 -13.86 31.98
CA PRO A 814 -35.80 -13.24 30.70
C PRO A 814 -35.23 -11.82 30.89
N THR A 815 -34.37 -11.41 29.96
CA THR A 815 -33.81 -10.05 29.90
C THR A 815 -34.89 -9.03 29.56
N THR A 816 -34.85 -7.86 30.19
CA THR A 816 -35.77 -6.75 29.87
C THR A 816 -35.01 -5.54 29.35
N PRO A 817 -35.52 -4.81 28.33
CA PRO A 817 -34.82 -3.62 27.79
C PRO A 817 -34.55 -2.50 28.81
N ASN A 818 -35.30 -2.49 29.91
CA ASN A 818 -35.19 -1.49 30.97
C ASN A 818 -34.18 -1.86 32.06
N ASP A 819 -33.61 -3.07 32.02
CA ASP A 819 -32.62 -3.51 32.99
C ASP A 819 -31.37 -2.60 32.96
N PRO A 820 -30.84 -2.17 34.13
CA PRO A 820 -29.67 -1.30 34.18
C PRO A 820 -28.45 -1.86 33.45
N LEU A 821 -28.17 -3.17 33.56
CA LEU A 821 -27.02 -3.80 32.90
C LEU A 821 -27.24 -3.85 31.39
N VAL A 822 -28.44 -4.20 30.92
CA VAL A 822 -28.79 -4.14 29.48
C VAL A 822 -28.53 -2.75 28.92
N ARG A 823 -28.96 -1.69 29.63
CA ARG A 823 -28.73 -0.30 29.21
C ARG A 823 -27.24 0.07 29.20
N VAL A 824 -26.44 -0.46 30.12
CA VAL A 824 -24.97 -0.28 30.12
C VAL A 824 -24.36 -0.95 28.89
N LEU A 825 -24.75 -2.18 28.59
CA LEU A 825 -24.24 -2.93 27.44
C LEU A 825 -24.60 -2.25 26.12
N LEU A 826 -25.84 -1.80 25.95
CA LEU A 826 -26.27 -1.06 24.76
C LEU A 826 -25.54 0.27 24.60
N ARG A 827 -25.39 1.06 25.68
CA ARG A 827 -24.59 2.31 25.62
C ARG A 827 -23.12 2.05 25.29
N THR A 828 -22.55 0.96 25.85
CA THR A 828 -21.16 0.58 25.59
C THR A 828 -20.98 0.14 24.16
N TYR A 829 -21.89 -0.68 23.66
CA TYR A 829 -21.96 -1.07 22.26
C TYR A 829 -22.08 0.16 21.35
N ASP A 830 -23.03 1.07 21.59
CA ASP A 830 -23.22 2.30 20.79
C ASP A 830 -21.93 3.13 20.69
N ALA A 831 -21.20 3.23 21.80
CA ALA A 831 -19.94 3.97 21.87
C ALA A 831 -18.72 3.22 21.28
N THR A 832 -18.81 1.90 21.10
CA THR A 832 -17.73 1.08 20.57
C THR A 832 -17.48 1.37 19.10
N GLN A 833 -16.21 1.40 18.69
CA GLN A 833 -15.80 1.48 17.29
C GLN A 833 -16.48 0.38 16.47
N LYS A 834 -17.18 0.80 15.42
CA LYS A 834 -17.87 -0.07 14.46
C LYS A 834 -17.24 0.01 13.09
N PHE A 835 -17.65 -0.91 12.23
CA PHE A 835 -17.21 -1.04 10.85
C PHE A 835 -18.42 -1.22 9.95
N ASP A 836 -18.35 -0.65 8.76
CA ASP A 836 -19.45 -0.67 7.79
C ASP A 836 -19.64 -2.10 7.25
N TYR A 837 -20.47 -2.87 7.95
CA TYR A 837 -20.70 -4.31 7.67
C TYR A 837 -21.94 -4.53 6.80
N ASP A 838 -22.75 -3.50 6.60
CA ASP A 838 -23.95 -3.53 5.76
C ASP A 838 -23.73 -2.84 4.41
N SER A 839 -22.53 -2.28 4.18
CA SER A 839 -22.14 -1.57 2.97
C SER A 839 -22.99 -0.32 2.72
N SER A 840 -23.46 0.33 3.80
CA SER A 840 -24.19 1.60 3.75
C SER A 840 -23.29 2.80 3.45
N MET A 841 -21.96 2.61 3.45
CA MET A 841 -20.93 3.64 3.36
C MET A 841 -20.89 4.56 4.58
N THR A 842 -21.60 4.22 5.64
CA THR A 842 -21.67 4.97 6.89
C THR A 842 -21.36 4.07 8.07
N ILE A 843 -20.56 4.56 9.02
CA ILE A 843 -20.35 3.87 10.29
C ILE A 843 -21.41 4.39 11.26
N ASP A 844 -22.33 3.54 11.69
CA ASP A 844 -23.46 3.93 12.52
C ASP A 844 -23.84 2.88 13.58
N PRO A 845 -24.69 3.22 14.58
CA PRO A 845 -25.00 2.31 15.69
C PRO A 845 -25.61 0.95 15.29
N ARG A 846 -26.11 0.82 14.06
CA ARG A 846 -26.66 -0.44 13.53
C ARG A 846 -25.60 -1.46 13.13
N ASP A 847 -24.34 -1.03 12.96
CA ASP A 847 -23.26 -1.89 12.52
C ASP A 847 -22.92 -3.00 13.52
N GLY A 848 -23.21 -4.25 13.16
CA GLY A 848 -23.05 -5.42 14.02
C GLY A 848 -21.62 -5.97 14.11
N TYR A 849 -20.66 -5.42 13.35
CA TYR A 849 -19.23 -5.74 13.53
C TYR A 849 -18.58 -4.65 14.36
N ALA A 850 -18.20 -5.00 15.58
CA ALA A 850 -17.65 -4.07 16.55
C ALA A 850 -16.21 -4.45 16.91
N ASP A 851 -15.39 -3.46 17.26
CA ASP A 851 -14.03 -3.69 17.73
C ASP A 851 -14.04 -4.38 19.10
N LEU A 852 -13.49 -5.60 19.15
CA LEU A 852 -13.51 -6.44 20.36
C LEU A 852 -12.74 -5.78 21.51
N VAL A 853 -11.61 -5.15 21.19
CA VAL A 853 -10.72 -4.55 22.19
C VAL A 853 -11.32 -3.26 22.73
N ASP A 854 -11.93 -2.43 21.88
CA ASP A 854 -12.61 -1.20 22.30
C ASP A 854 -13.83 -1.51 23.16
N PHE A 855 -14.64 -2.50 22.79
CA PHE A 855 -15.77 -2.96 23.60
C PHE A 855 -15.31 -3.42 24.99
N ALA A 856 -14.31 -4.31 25.03
CA ALA A 856 -13.78 -4.83 26.29
C ALA A 856 -13.11 -3.74 27.14
N ARG A 857 -12.37 -2.81 26.52
CA ARG A 857 -11.74 -1.69 27.23
C ARG A 857 -12.78 -0.80 27.90
N ARG A 858 -13.83 -0.42 27.17
CA ARG A 858 -14.95 0.39 27.71
C ARG A 858 -15.68 -0.29 28.85
N LEU A 859 -15.90 -1.60 28.76
CA LEU A 859 -16.45 -2.36 29.88
C LEU A 859 -15.50 -2.33 31.08
N SER A 860 -14.21 -2.59 30.89
CA SER A 860 -13.22 -2.63 31.97
C SER A 860 -13.05 -1.28 32.69
N GLU A 861 -13.17 -0.18 31.96
CA GLU A 861 -13.01 1.19 32.45
C GLU A 861 -14.32 1.81 32.98
N SER A 862 -15.46 1.13 32.80
CA SER A 862 -16.77 1.64 33.21
C SER A 862 -16.90 1.74 34.74
N SER A 863 -17.30 2.91 35.23
CA SER A 863 -17.64 3.13 36.64
C SER A 863 -19.11 2.84 36.98
N ASP A 864 -19.90 2.36 36.00
CA ASP A 864 -21.33 2.08 36.20
C ASP A 864 -21.52 0.89 37.14
N GLN A 865 -22.29 1.11 38.22
CA GLN A 865 -22.50 0.11 39.27
C GLN A 865 -23.35 -1.07 38.81
N ALA A 866 -24.11 -0.91 37.72
CA ALA A 866 -24.85 -2.02 37.12
C ALA A 866 -23.93 -3.05 36.44
N LEU A 867 -22.69 -2.69 36.10
CA LEU A 867 -21.70 -3.62 35.56
C LEU A 867 -20.95 -4.33 36.71
N PRO A 868 -20.98 -5.67 36.81
CA PRO A 868 -20.30 -6.41 37.87
C PRO A 868 -18.77 -6.27 37.81
N VAL A 869 -18.11 -6.38 38.98
CA VAL A 869 -16.63 -6.38 39.07
C VAL A 869 -16.04 -7.51 38.22
N ALA A 870 -16.60 -8.72 38.30
CA ALA A 870 -16.13 -9.88 37.54
C ALA A 870 -16.16 -9.62 36.02
N ALA A 871 -17.21 -8.97 35.51
CA ALA A 871 -17.30 -8.59 34.11
C ALA A 871 -16.23 -7.56 33.70
N ARG A 872 -15.94 -6.57 34.56
CA ARG A 872 -14.85 -5.60 34.32
C ARG A 872 -13.47 -6.25 34.29
N GLU A 873 -13.20 -7.17 35.22
CA GLU A 873 -11.94 -7.92 35.28
C GLU A 873 -11.77 -8.85 34.09
N ALA A 874 -12.84 -9.57 33.69
CA ALA A 874 -12.83 -10.40 32.50
C ALA A 874 -12.63 -9.56 31.22
N ALA A 875 -13.25 -8.38 31.14
CA ALA A 875 -13.05 -7.47 30.03
C ALA A 875 -11.59 -6.94 29.96
N LEU A 876 -10.99 -6.60 31.11
CA LEU A 876 -9.57 -6.25 31.17
C LEU A 876 -8.67 -7.41 30.70
N ALA A 877 -9.01 -8.65 31.07
CA ALA A 877 -8.29 -9.83 30.63
C ALA A 877 -8.33 -10.02 29.11
N VAL A 878 -9.46 -9.69 28.45
CA VAL A 878 -9.58 -9.66 26.98
C VAL A 878 -8.64 -8.61 26.39
N VAL A 879 -8.61 -7.38 26.93
CA VAL A 879 -7.71 -6.31 26.46
C VAL A 879 -6.24 -6.72 26.58
N GLN A 880 -5.85 -7.30 27.72
CA GLN A 880 -4.47 -7.75 27.96
C GLN A 880 -4.04 -8.85 27.00
N ALA A 881 -4.90 -9.83 26.71
CA ALA A 881 -4.57 -10.88 25.74
C ALA A 881 -4.52 -10.35 24.29
N ALA A 882 -5.40 -9.41 23.94
CA ALA A 882 -5.48 -8.87 22.59
C ALA A 882 -4.30 -7.92 22.26
N VAL A 883 -3.99 -6.97 23.15
CA VAL A 883 -3.06 -5.85 22.88
C VAL A 883 -2.05 -5.58 24.01
N GLY A 884 -1.95 -6.47 25.00
CA GLY A 884 -0.99 -6.32 26.10
C GLY A 884 0.48 -6.46 25.69
N SER A 885 1.39 -6.27 26.64
CA SER A 885 2.83 -6.32 26.39
C SER A 885 3.40 -7.74 26.27
N ASP A 886 2.70 -8.75 26.80
CA ASP A 886 3.15 -10.14 26.81
C ASP A 886 2.46 -10.95 25.71
N GLN A 887 3.18 -11.18 24.60
CA GLN A 887 2.74 -11.99 23.45
C GLN A 887 1.29 -11.68 22.99
N PRO A 888 0.96 -10.42 22.66
CA PRO A 888 -0.40 -10.05 22.27
C PRO A 888 -0.84 -10.80 21.00
N VAL A 889 -2.15 -11.05 20.89
CA VAL A 889 -2.74 -11.54 19.64
C VAL A 889 -2.47 -10.53 18.53
N ILE A 890 -2.69 -9.24 18.76
CA ILE A 890 -2.48 -8.17 17.76
C ILE A 890 -1.11 -7.55 18.00
N PHE A 891 -0.16 -7.77 17.08
CA PHE A 891 1.22 -7.28 17.23
C PHE A 891 1.61 -6.17 16.26
N ALA A 892 0.76 -5.88 15.27
CA ALA A 892 0.85 -4.69 14.45
C ALA A 892 -0.57 -4.26 14.05
N ASN A 893 -0.86 -2.97 14.09
CA ASN A 893 -2.16 -2.41 13.74
C ASN A 893 -1.95 -1.05 13.08
N ARG A 894 -2.74 -0.74 12.05
CA ARG A 894 -2.80 0.56 11.41
C ARG A 894 -4.25 0.88 11.05
N ALA A 895 -4.75 1.96 11.65
CA ALA A 895 -6.07 2.50 11.40
C ALA A 895 -5.95 3.96 10.95
N VAL A 896 -6.70 4.32 9.92
CA VAL A 896 -6.62 5.61 9.25
C VAL A 896 -8.03 6.14 9.02
N SER A 897 -8.37 7.23 9.70
CA SER A 897 -9.65 7.95 9.51
C SER A 897 -9.60 8.86 8.30
N GLY A 898 -10.76 9.13 7.69
CA GLY A 898 -10.83 9.91 6.45
C GLY A 898 -12.27 10.13 5.99
N VAL A 899 -12.42 10.61 4.75
CA VAL A 899 -13.69 10.88 4.10
C VAL A 899 -13.77 10.02 2.84
N TYR A 900 -14.76 9.13 2.77
CA TYR A 900 -15.02 8.29 1.61
C TYR A 900 -16.40 8.64 1.03
N GLN A 901 -16.44 9.04 -0.25
CA GLN A 901 -17.66 9.48 -0.95
C GLN A 901 -18.50 10.54 -0.19
N GLY A 902 -17.85 11.43 0.55
CA GLY A 902 -18.51 12.46 1.36
C GLY A 902 -18.92 12.00 2.78
N ASN A 903 -18.85 10.70 3.06
CA ASN A 903 -19.08 10.14 4.40
C ASN A 903 -17.79 10.13 5.22
N ILE A 904 -17.88 10.54 6.49
CA ILE A 904 -16.74 10.53 7.41
C ILE A 904 -16.63 9.15 8.02
N TRP A 905 -15.47 8.50 7.86
CA TRP A 905 -15.13 7.27 8.57
C TRP A 905 -14.14 7.58 9.68
N GLN A 906 -14.64 7.56 10.92
CA GLN A 906 -13.83 7.67 12.13
C GLN A 906 -13.42 6.27 12.58
N LEU A 907 -12.13 5.96 12.42
CA LEU A 907 -11.54 4.64 12.66
C LEU A 907 -10.46 4.69 13.77
N ASN A 908 -10.34 5.80 14.50
CA ASN A 908 -9.31 5.97 15.53
C ASN A 908 -9.47 5.01 16.72
N GLY A 909 -10.65 4.43 16.91
CA GLY A 909 -10.92 3.43 17.94
C GLY A 909 -10.63 1.99 17.49
N ALA A 910 -10.17 1.76 16.25
CA ALA A 910 -9.91 0.43 15.72
C ALA A 910 -8.57 -0.14 16.22
N ASN A 911 -8.63 -1.28 16.90
CA ASN A 911 -7.49 -1.92 17.56
C ASN A 911 -6.96 -3.14 16.80
N GLY A 912 -7.60 -3.57 15.70
CA GLY A 912 -7.10 -4.59 14.79
C GLY A 912 -7.87 -5.92 14.78
N LEU A 913 -8.90 -6.09 15.64
CA LEU A 913 -9.72 -7.31 15.67
C LEU A 913 -11.17 -7.00 16.05
N SER A 914 -12.12 -7.30 15.17
CA SER A 914 -13.56 -7.18 15.41
C SER A 914 -14.19 -8.50 15.87
N ILE A 915 -15.43 -8.42 16.33
CA ILE A 915 -16.27 -9.56 16.72
C ILE A 915 -17.71 -9.30 16.25
N PHE A 916 -18.47 -10.37 15.98
CA PHE A 916 -19.90 -10.26 15.72
C PHE A 916 -20.65 -9.89 17.02
N LEU A 917 -21.24 -8.70 17.02
CA LEU A 917 -21.97 -8.11 18.15
C LEU A 917 -23.18 -7.31 17.64
N PRO A 918 -24.24 -7.97 17.12
CA PRO A 918 -25.40 -7.28 16.53
C PRO A 918 -26.37 -6.74 17.61
N LEU A 919 -25.91 -5.79 18.43
CA LEU A 919 -26.74 -5.19 19.49
C LEU A 919 -27.46 -3.89 19.06
N GLY A 920 -27.25 -3.45 17.82
CA GLY A 920 -27.94 -2.29 17.25
C GLY A 920 -29.29 -2.65 16.62
N GLU A 921 -29.32 -3.77 15.89
CA GLU A 921 -30.52 -4.32 15.26
C GLU A 921 -30.39 -5.83 15.03
N ARG A 922 -31.51 -6.48 14.69
CA ARG A 922 -31.49 -7.90 14.32
C ARG A 922 -30.89 -8.06 12.94
N ASP A 923 -29.75 -8.75 12.89
CA ASP A 923 -29.05 -9.05 11.64
C ASP A 923 -29.83 -10.12 10.83
N GLU A 924 -30.56 -9.66 9.82
CA GLU A 924 -31.25 -10.50 8.83
C GLU A 924 -30.60 -10.30 7.47
N ARG A 925 -30.16 -11.40 6.84
CA ARG A 925 -29.49 -11.34 5.53
C ARG A 925 -30.16 -12.30 4.56
N PRO A 926 -30.23 -11.94 3.27
CA PRO A 926 -30.59 -12.88 2.24
C PRO A 926 -29.68 -14.12 2.25
N THR A 927 -30.23 -15.33 2.27
CA THR A 927 -29.45 -16.59 2.34
C THR A 927 -29.69 -17.53 1.17
N ARG A 928 -30.80 -17.35 0.44
CA ARG A 928 -31.14 -18.13 -0.77
C ARG A 928 -32.06 -17.36 -1.71
N ILE A 929 -32.15 -17.87 -2.93
CA ILE A 929 -33.07 -17.38 -3.97
C ILE A 929 -34.17 -18.41 -4.21
N ILE A 930 -35.42 -17.94 -4.22
CA ILE A 930 -36.58 -18.74 -4.63
C ILE A 930 -37.21 -18.14 -5.89
N ARG A 931 -37.85 -18.98 -6.71
CA ARG A 931 -38.57 -18.52 -7.90
C ARG A 931 -40.06 -18.43 -7.61
N VAL A 932 -40.60 -17.21 -7.62
CA VAL A 932 -42.03 -16.94 -7.35
C VAL A 932 -42.62 -16.19 -8.54
N GLY A 933 -43.63 -16.76 -9.19
CA GLY A 933 -44.30 -16.13 -10.34
C GLY A 933 -43.37 -15.86 -11.53
N GLY A 934 -42.31 -16.67 -11.71
CA GLY A 934 -41.33 -16.50 -12.79
C GLY A 934 -40.24 -15.47 -12.53
N LYS A 935 -40.22 -14.83 -11.35
CA LYS A 935 -39.17 -13.91 -10.90
C LYS A 935 -38.36 -14.55 -9.78
N ASP A 936 -37.07 -14.24 -9.75
CA ASP A 936 -36.18 -14.62 -8.67
C ASP A 936 -36.40 -13.67 -7.48
N GLN A 937 -36.46 -14.20 -6.26
CA GLN A 937 -36.69 -13.46 -5.03
C GLN A 937 -35.72 -13.93 -3.95
N ALA A 938 -35.03 -12.98 -3.31
CA ALA A 938 -34.18 -13.23 -2.16
C ALA A 938 -35.03 -13.53 -0.91
N VAL A 939 -34.63 -14.55 -0.15
CA VAL A 939 -35.21 -14.88 1.15
C VAL A 939 -34.21 -14.48 2.23
N SER A 940 -34.58 -13.51 3.07
CA SER A 940 -33.80 -13.10 4.24
C SER A 940 -34.08 -13.98 5.45
N GLU A 941 -33.03 -14.38 6.14
CA GLU A 941 -33.09 -15.20 7.36
C GLU A 941 -32.24 -14.56 8.46
N PRO A 942 -32.63 -14.72 9.74
CA PRO A 942 -31.85 -14.23 10.87
C PRO A 942 -30.50 -14.94 10.93
N GLN A 943 -29.45 -14.20 11.22
CA GLN A 943 -28.07 -14.69 11.19
C GLN A 943 -27.65 -15.33 12.51
N LEU A 944 -28.23 -14.87 13.62
CA LEU A 944 -27.90 -15.38 14.95
C LEU A 944 -28.12 -16.90 15.09
N PRO A 945 -29.19 -17.53 14.59
CA PRO A 945 -29.34 -18.99 14.62
C PRO A 945 -28.19 -19.76 13.96
N TYR A 946 -27.63 -19.24 12.87
CA TYR A 946 -26.46 -19.83 12.24
C TYR A 946 -25.20 -19.62 13.07
N TYR A 947 -25.03 -18.43 13.67
CA TYR A 947 -23.91 -18.13 14.54
C TYR A 947 -23.91 -19.02 15.79
N LEU A 948 -25.08 -19.38 16.32
CA LEU A 948 -25.26 -20.24 17.50
C LEU A 948 -25.00 -21.72 17.23
N ASP A 949 -24.99 -22.17 15.97
CA ASP A 949 -24.77 -23.57 15.64
C ASP A 949 -23.28 -23.93 15.76
N PRO A 950 -22.88 -24.81 16.71
CA PRO A 950 -21.48 -25.20 16.89
C PRO A 950 -20.89 -25.97 15.70
N ASN A 951 -21.72 -26.40 14.73
CA ASN A 951 -21.25 -27.01 13.50
C ASN A 951 -20.84 -25.97 12.43
N GLN A 952 -21.19 -24.70 12.62
CA GLN A 952 -20.93 -23.62 11.67
C GLN A 952 -19.58 -22.93 11.90
N LEU A 953 -19.18 -22.75 13.16
CA LEU A 953 -17.93 -22.07 13.53
C LEU A 953 -17.23 -22.80 14.68
N ALA A 954 -15.92 -23.00 14.56
CA ALA A 954 -15.11 -23.50 15.67
C ALA A 954 -15.11 -22.52 16.85
N PHE A 955 -15.23 -21.21 16.58
CA PHE A 955 -15.32 -20.18 17.61
C PHE A 955 -16.57 -20.37 18.48
N THR A 956 -17.75 -20.47 17.88
CA THR A 956 -19.00 -20.71 18.62
C THR A 956 -18.96 -22.00 19.44
N ARG A 957 -18.41 -23.07 18.87
CA ARG A 957 -18.28 -24.35 19.58
C ARG A 957 -17.44 -24.23 20.85
N ASP A 958 -16.33 -23.49 20.78
CA ASP A 958 -15.35 -23.38 21.87
C ASP A 958 -15.62 -22.15 22.79
N VAL A 959 -16.47 -21.22 22.36
CA VAL A 959 -16.88 -19.98 23.06
C VAL A 959 -18.42 -19.88 23.12
N PRO A 960 -19.13 -20.88 23.68
CA PRO A 960 -20.59 -20.96 23.61
C PRO A 960 -21.29 -19.84 24.40
N ALA A 961 -20.67 -19.31 25.45
CA ALA A 961 -21.28 -18.28 26.28
C ALA A 961 -21.43 -16.96 25.53
N TRP A 962 -20.53 -16.65 24.57
CA TRP A 962 -20.67 -15.46 23.74
C TRP A 962 -21.95 -15.53 22.89
N GLY A 963 -22.19 -16.67 22.24
CA GLY A 963 -23.44 -16.90 21.50
C GLY A 963 -24.67 -16.80 22.41
N GLN A 964 -24.65 -17.45 23.57
CA GLN A 964 -25.74 -17.38 24.55
C GLN A 964 -26.01 -15.95 25.04
N LEU A 965 -24.97 -15.13 25.20
CA LEU A 965 -25.11 -13.72 25.54
C LEU A 965 -25.83 -12.96 24.43
N LEU A 966 -25.47 -13.19 23.17
CA LEU A 966 -26.16 -12.57 22.02
C LEU A 966 -27.64 -13.00 21.96
N GLU A 967 -27.93 -14.30 22.12
CA GLU A 967 -29.30 -14.83 22.18
C GLU A 967 -30.11 -14.21 23.32
N ARG A 968 -29.51 -14.12 24.51
CA ARG A 968 -30.12 -13.48 25.68
C ARG A 968 -30.42 -12.00 25.43
N MET A 969 -29.56 -11.30 24.71
CA MET A 969 -29.71 -9.88 24.42
C MET A 969 -30.67 -9.60 23.25
N GLU A 970 -30.86 -10.54 22.32
CA GLU A 970 -31.68 -10.34 21.09
C GLU A 970 -33.12 -9.87 21.38
N ALA A 971 -33.73 -10.33 22.46
CA ALA A 971 -35.08 -9.88 22.88
C ALA A 971 -35.12 -8.42 23.33
N SER A 972 -33.97 -7.85 23.72
CA SER A 972 -33.82 -6.47 24.18
C SER A 972 -33.32 -5.51 23.09
N VAL A 973 -32.94 -6.04 21.92
CA VAL A 973 -32.52 -5.25 20.76
C VAL A 973 -33.77 -4.88 19.94
N LEU A 974 -33.81 -3.64 19.46
CA LEU A 974 -34.90 -3.17 18.59
C LEU A 974 -34.87 -3.92 17.25
N ILE A 975 -36.05 -4.29 16.74
CA ILE A 975 -36.18 -4.73 15.35
C ILE A 975 -36.03 -3.49 14.47
N ARG A 976 -34.90 -3.34 13.80
CA ARG A 976 -34.70 -2.45 12.65
C ARG A 976 -34.17 -3.34 11.53
N ARG A 977 -34.77 -3.23 10.33
CA ARG A 977 -34.47 -4.14 9.21
C ARG A 977 -33.28 -3.60 8.42
N THR A 978 -32.26 -4.42 8.21
CA THR A 978 -31.25 -4.24 7.16
C THR A 978 -31.76 -4.76 5.82
N GLY A 979 -32.17 -3.83 4.97
CA GLY A 979 -32.42 -4.00 3.55
C GLY A 979 -32.46 -2.60 2.94
N PRO A 980 -32.19 -2.40 1.64
CA PRO A 980 -31.93 -1.07 1.08
C PRO A 980 -33.13 -0.16 1.34
N TYR A 981 -33.01 0.70 2.35
CA TYR A 981 -34.04 1.66 2.68
C TYR A 981 -33.89 2.81 1.70
N VAL A 982 -34.90 2.96 0.86
CA VAL A 982 -35.12 4.09 -0.02
C VAL A 982 -35.15 5.38 0.81
N ALA A 983 -34.41 6.42 0.42
CA ALA A 983 -35.08 7.70 0.16
C ALA A 983 -34.28 8.70 -0.70
N PRO A 984 -35.01 9.52 -1.51
CA PRO A 984 -34.49 10.34 -2.59
C PRO A 984 -34.36 11.83 -2.21
N SER A 985 -33.63 12.62 -3.01
CA SER A 985 -33.71 14.09 -3.07
C SER A 985 -33.30 14.87 -1.79
N PRO A 986 -32.62 16.03 -1.90
CA PRO A 986 -31.99 16.70 -0.76
C PRO A 986 -32.94 17.57 0.08
N SER A 987 -34.16 17.11 0.36
CA SER A 987 -35.09 17.85 1.23
C SER A 987 -35.93 16.92 2.09
N LEU A 988 -35.42 16.61 3.29
CA LEU A 988 -36.15 16.57 4.57
C LEU A 988 -35.27 15.89 5.63
N ALA A 989 -34.54 16.70 6.38
CA ALA A 989 -34.02 16.31 7.68
C ALA A 989 -35.19 16.15 8.67
N ASN A 990 -35.11 15.14 9.53
CA ASN A 990 -35.90 14.89 10.75
C ASN A 990 -37.17 14.04 10.62
N SER A 991 -37.03 12.72 10.52
CA SER A 991 -37.87 11.74 11.23
C SER A 991 -37.33 10.31 11.03
N VAL A 992 -36.91 9.64 12.10
CA VAL A 992 -36.65 8.20 12.13
C VAL A 992 -38.01 7.51 12.37
N GLU A 993 -38.56 6.83 11.37
CA GLU A 993 -39.71 5.93 11.55
C GLU A 993 -39.22 4.54 12.01
N PHE A 994 -39.89 3.99 13.02
CA PHE A 994 -39.72 2.61 13.48
C PHE A 994 -40.67 1.72 12.67
N ASP A 995 -40.19 0.66 12.00
CA ASP A 995 -41.08 -0.31 11.33
C ASP A 995 -41.46 -1.44 12.30
N ASP A 996 -42.68 -1.38 12.82
CA ASP A 996 -43.27 -2.31 13.79
C ASP A 996 -44.19 -3.36 13.13
N ARG A 997 -44.12 -3.54 11.80
CA ARG A 997 -45.08 -4.41 11.07
C ARG A 997 -44.62 -5.87 10.96
N THR A 998 -45.47 -6.77 11.45
CA THR A 998 -45.45 -8.22 11.18
C THR A 998 -45.50 -8.52 9.67
N PHE A 999 -44.67 -9.47 9.22
CA PHE A 999 -44.50 -9.90 7.83
C PHE A 999 -45.85 -10.18 7.13
N LYS A 1000 -46.28 -9.30 6.22
CA LYS A 1000 -47.24 -9.67 5.18
C LYS A 1000 -46.47 -10.13 3.96
N SER A 1001 -46.48 -11.45 3.75
CA SER A 1001 -46.06 -12.05 2.50
C SER A 1001 -46.80 -11.42 1.31
N ALA A 1002 -46.07 -11.10 0.24
CA ALA A 1002 -46.56 -10.92 -1.13
C ALA A 1002 -46.85 -9.51 -1.69
N GLU A 1003 -46.16 -8.44 -1.28
CA GLU A 1003 -46.13 -7.21 -2.10
C GLU A 1003 -44.88 -7.10 -2.97
N LEU A 1004 -45.13 -7.02 -4.28
CA LEU A 1004 -44.17 -6.89 -5.36
C LEU A 1004 -43.29 -5.65 -5.18
N LEU A 1005 -42.02 -5.85 -4.82
CA LEU A 1005 -40.99 -4.82 -4.99
C LEU A 1005 -40.71 -4.67 -6.50
N HIS A 1006 -41.37 -3.71 -7.13
CA HIS A 1006 -41.02 -3.22 -8.45
C HIS A 1006 -39.90 -2.17 -8.32
N GLY A 1007 -38.76 -2.40 -8.97
CA GLY A 1007 -37.82 -1.33 -9.34
C GLY A 1007 -36.52 -1.20 -8.55
N ILE A 1008 -35.98 -2.26 -7.93
CA ILE A 1008 -34.64 -2.20 -7.31
C ILE A 1008 -33.67 -2.98 -8.20
N HIS A 1009 -32.73 -2.23 -8.76
CA HIS A 1009 -31.67 -2.65 -9.67
C HIS A 1009 -30.39 -2.01 -9.09
N THR A 1010 -29.34 -2.81 -8.88
CA THR A 1010 -27.99 -2.50 -8.32
C THR A 1010 -27.79 -2.23 -6.81
N VAL A 1011 -26.91 -3.02 -6.16
CA VAL A 1011 -26.18 -2.73 -4.92
C VAL A 1011 -24.69 -3.01 -5.18
N TYR A 1012 -23.82 -2.04 -4.92
CA TYR A 1012 -22.37 -2.05 -5.23
C TYR A 1012 -21.51 -2.68 -4.12
N LEU A 1013 -20.28 -3.09 -4.50
CA LEU A 1013 -19.42 -4.13 -3.90
C LEU A 1013 -18.47 -3.69 -2.76
N PRO A 1014 -18.06 -4.61 -1.84
CA PRO A 1014 -17.07 -4.35 -0.81
C PRO A 1014 -15.64 -4.66 -1.31
N LEU A 1015 -15.12 -3.79 -2.17
CA LEU A 1015 -13.70 -3.44 -2.34
C LEU A 1015 -13.71 -2.25 -3.27
N THR A 1016 -13.54 -1.07 -2.69
CA THR A 1016 -13.74 0.16 -3.42
C THR A 1016 -12.50 0.47 -4.23
N VAL A 1017 -12.71 0.62 -5.53
CA VAL A 1017 -11.68 1.03 -6.49
C VAL A 1017 -11.87 2.51 -6.79
N ARG A 1018 -10.77 3.21 -7.08
CA ARG A 1018 -10.81 4.59 -7.55
C ARG A 1018 -11.59 4.74 -8.86
#